data_AF-A0A6P8VKY0-F1
#
_entry.id   AF-A0A6P8VKY0-F1
#
_cell.length_a   1.000
_cell.length_b   1.000
_cell.length_c   1.000
_cell.angle_alpha   90.00
_cell.angle_beta   90.00
_cell.angle_gamma   90.00
#
_symmetry.space_group_name_H-M   'P 1'
#
loop_
_entity.id
_entity.type
_entity.pdbx_description
1 polymer ?
#
loop_
_entity_poly.entity_id
_entity_poly.type
_entity_poly.pdbx_seq_one_letter_code
_entity_poly.pdbx_strand_id
1 'polypeptide(L)'
;MGHTFLSLLGFLLLNLLYHGEAQDAALTIEPNWTIFFSGESVTFKCDITGGKGSDWSYAIHKNGQDFLSYGKHESYKSPLLYTGDTGEYQCFFQHGRSTQISNKIDLTVSAKPKAQLNDIFPGRGNVTLTCSVGPSSASGWRYFWYKKEKTSEPLKTQDVFFLTNDQISVSRGGVYWCRGRRGNPVYYTEYSDAVVTNRAVVTLRPNWPEMYSGETITCEIKDGGDSEWDYIWTTPGSETPPTSDPKLTLTSQSGDYRCKGRLKGEMPSTHWSDVLTLSDKRPLPVLTVSPSWPSPGASVTLNCRVDHPSAGWSFYWYKAVPQLSGNFYSYELLAGSKNGTEQDLFIIDGHTHTAGYVCRAGRGDPVFYSWYSNPEFVWSGDINSAASLTVSPDSVQHFTKTPVSLSCEGNSTEWRVRMFSKPDYLLPCSSWGTMTGSTCTITRSWLSGVYWCESETGQFSNAVNITMEYGEMILVSPVRPVAEGLPVTLSCKLKTGTVLYDVDFYKNDKLIQNDTRRELTISAVSKSDEGFYKCKRRDSVDGRTSSKSWFSVKSSGHGEASEFPVLLIVGLLCGVSLIILLLLFLYLYRKSKDSCYSRSQRTNQSPATDHMINQDETNQRENASVVQDNACLYATVRGPEEPANDEYTDVTYSVVELKNISKKGKKNEPEDCVYSDVQMASAAGKSSPAPADETVYSELKPGTALGKNAA
;
A
#
# COMPACT_ATOMS: atom_id res chain seq x y z
N MET A 1 -72.15 30.74 -38.60
CA MET A 1 -71.31 31.78 -39.23
C MET A 1 -70.45 31.10 -40.28
N GLY A 2 -70.76 31.22 -41.58
CA GLY A 2 -70.13 30.36 -42.61
C GLY A 2 -69.83 30.99 -43.97
N HIS A 3 -70.28 32.22 -44.24
CA HIS A 3 -70.12 32.87 -45.55
C HIS A 3 -68.93 33.84 -45.65
N THR A 4 -68.28 34.19 -44.53
CA THR A 4 -67.08 35.05 -44.53
C THR A 4 -65.80 34.31 -44.92
N PHE A 5 -65.69 33.01 -44.62
CA PHE A 5 -64.45 32.25 -44.81
C PHE A 5 -64.16 31.93 -46.29
N LEU A 6 -65.20 31.59 -47.07
CA LEU A 6 -65.10 31.35 -48.52
C LEU A 6 -64.72 32.62 -49.30
N SER A 7 -65.15 33.80 -48.84
CA SER A 7 -64.79 35.09 -49.44
C SER A 7 -63.29 35.40 -49.29
N LEU A 8 -62.72 35.15 -48.10
CA LEU A 8 -61.28 35.32 -47.87
C LEU A 8 -60.43 34.31 -48.66
N LEU A 9 -60.86 33.04 -48.75
CA LEU A 9 -60.15 32.05 -49.56
C LEU A 9 -60.11 32.43 -51.05
N GLY A 10 -61.22 32.96 -51.58
CA GLY A 10 -61.30 33.46 -52.95
C GLY A 10 -60.31 34.61 -53.21
N PHE A 11 -60.24 35.58 -52.30
CA PHE A 11 -59.29 36.70 -52.43
C PHE A 11 -57.83 36.29 -52.24
N LEU A 12 -57.52 35.32 -51.37
CA LEU A 12 -56.16 34.77 -51.25
C LEU A 12 -55.72 34.01 -52.51
N LEU A 13 -56.61 33.20 -53.11
CA LEU A 13 -56.33 32.49 -54.35
C LEU A 13 -56.17 33.44 -55.56
N LEU A 14 -56.94 34.53 -55.64
CA LEU A 14 -56.78 35.52 -56.71
C LEU A 14 -55.48 36.31 -56.61
N ASN A 15 -55.00 36.59 -55.39
CA ASN A 15 -53.70 37.27 -55.21
C ASN A 15 -52.50 36.33 -55.42
N LEU A 16 -52.63 35.03 -55.12
CA LEU A 16 -51.60 34.04 -55.43
C LEU A 16 -51.43 33.78 -56.94
N LEU A 17 -52.45 34.08 -57.75
CA LEU A 17 -52.35 34.05 -59.22
C LEU A 17 -51.72 35.31 -59.84
N TYR A 18 -51.30 36.29 -59.02
CA TYR A 18 -50.78 37.59 -59.49
C TYR A 18 -49.34 37.92 -59.04
N HIS A 19 -48.56 36.93 -58.60
CA HIS A 19 -47.11 37.05 -58.40
C HIS A 19 -46.37 35.75 -58.71
N GLY A 20 -46.43 35.34 -59.97
CA GLY A 20 -45.81 34.11 -60.48
C GLY A 20 -45.21 34.29 -61.87
N GLU A 21 -44.23 35.17 -62.03
CA GLU A 21 -43.33 35.13 -63.19
C GLU A 21 -42.47 33.85 -63.11
N ALA A 22 -42.97 32.76 -63.68
CA ALA A 22 -42.11 31.67 -64.11
C ALA A 22 -41.23 32.21 -65.24
N GLN A 23 -39.95 32.46 -64.98
CA GLN A 23 -39.01 32.89 -66.01
C GLN A 23 -38.93 31.82 -67.10
N ASP A 24 -39.16 32.24 -68.34
CA ASP A 24 -39.26 31.33 -69.50
C ASP A 24 -37.88 30.76 -69.93
N ALA A 25 -36.81 31.24 -69.28
CA ALA A 25 -35.42 30.81 -69.45
C ALA A 25 -34.71 30.73 -68.09
N ALA A 26 -33.94 29.67 -67.86
CA ALA A 26 -33.25 29.39 -66.60
C ALA A 26 -31.81 28.91 -66.82
N LEU A 27 -30.92 29.28 -65.89
CA LEU A 27 -29.57 28.75 -65.75
C LEU A 27 -29.55 27.88 -64.50
N THR A 28 -29.13 26.63 -64.66
CA THR A 28 -28.83 25.72 -63.55
C THR A 28 -27.39 25.20 -63.62
N ILE A 29 -26.85 24.74 -62.50
CA ILE A 29 -25.52 24.16 -62.40
C ILE A 29 -25.56 22.76 -61.79
N GLU A 30 -24.76 21.85 -62.34
CA GLU A 30 -24.55 20.49 -61.84
C GLU A 30 -23.05 20.25 -61.56
N PRO A 31 -22.67 19.91 -60.31
CA PRO A 31 -23.50 19.86 -59.10
C PRO A 31 -23.99 21.25 -58.66
N ASN A 32 -25.08 21.29 -57.89
CA ASN A 32 -25.74 22.52 -57.43
C ASN A 32 -25.06 23.15 -56.19
N TRP A 33 -23.73 23.27 -56.22
CA TRP A 33 -22.93 23.85 -55.14
C TRP A 33 -22.72 25.35 -55.33
N THR A 34 -22.73 26.11 -54.23
CA THR A 34 -22.35 27.54 -54.23
C THR A 34 -20.84 27.76 -54.14
N ILE A 35 -20.10 26.76 -53.63
CA ILE A 35 -18.65 26.81 -53.43
C ILE A 35 -18.00 25.60 -54.09
N PHE A 36 -17.13 25.90 -55.06
CA PHE A 36 -16.20 24.98 -55.70
C PHE A 36 -14.78 25.22 -55.19
N PHE A 37 -13.90 24.26 -55.43
CA PHE A 37 -12.48 24.34 -55.09
C PHE A 37 -11.60 24.23 -56.33
N SER A 38 -10.42 24.86 -56.31
CA SER A 38 -9.46 24.79 -57.42
C SER A 38 -9.19 23.34 -57.83
N GLY A 39 -9.40 23.03 -59.11
CA GLY A 39 -9.31 21.67 -59.66
C GLY A 39 -10.64 20.89 -59.70
N GLU A 40 -11.78 21.48 -59.33
CA GLU A 40 -13.11 20.93 -59.62
C GLU A 40 -13.64 21.42 -60.98
N SER A 41 -14.77 20.90 -61.45
CA SER A 41 -15.45 21.32 -62.69
C SER A 41 -16.95 21.41 -62.47
N VAL A 42 -17.60 22.43 -63.04
CA VAL A 42 -19.06 22.63 -63.00
C VAL A 42 -19.68 22.39 -64.38
N THR A 43 -20.92 21.92 -64.43
CA THR A 43 -21.70 21.83 -65.67
C THR A 43 -22.83 22.85 -65.63
N PHE A 44 -22.72 23.90 -66.45
CA PHE A 44 -23.80 24.85 -66.66
C PHE A 44 -24.85 24.24 -67.61
N LYS A 45 -26.13 24.50 -67.37
CA LYS A 45 -27.25 24.12 -68.24
C LYS A 45 -28.16 25.32 -68.46
N CYS A 46 -28.44 25.63 -69.72
CA CYS A 46 -29.28 26.75 -70.13
C CYS A 46 -30.61 26.21 -70.64
N ASP A 47 -31.60 26.08 -69.75
CA ASP A 47 -32.93 25.57 -70.05
C ASP A 47 -33.86 26.71 -70.51
N ILE A 48 -34.73 26.47 -71.51
CA ILE A 48 -35.73 27.43 -71.99
C ILE A 48 -37.06 26.71 -72.31
N THR A 49 -38.19 27.24 -71.84
CA THR A 49 -39.48 26.56 -71.97
C THR A 49 -39.92 26.49 -73.43
N GLY A 50 -40.44 25.32 -73.84
CA GLY A 50 -40.74 25.02 -75.24
C GLY A 50 -39.52 24.80 -76.15
N GLY A 51 -38.28 24.94 -75.64
CA GLY A 51 -37.07 24.95 -76.48
C GLY A 51 -36.57 23.61 -77.03
N LYS A 52 -36.99 22.48 -76.48
CA LYS A 52 -36.40 21.16 -76.79
C LYS A 52 -36.56 20.78 -78.27
N GLY A 53 -35.44 20.78 -79.01
CA GLY A 53 -35.39 20.48 -80.44
C GLY A 53 -35.60 21.70 -81.36
N SER A 54 -35.43 22.92 -80.85
CA SER A 54 -35.56 24.17 -81.62
C SER A 54 -34.24 24.93 -81.81
N ASP A 55 -34.20 25.83 -82.78
CA ASP A 55 -32.96 26.34 -83.39
C ASP A 55 -32.32 27.53 -82.63
N TRP A 56 -32.29 27.47 -81.30
CA TRP A 56 -31.64 28.48 -80.44
C TRP A 56 -30.12 28.29 -80.37
N SER A 57 -29.40 29.40 -80.22
CA SER A 57 -28.00 29.44 -79.81
C SER A 57 -27.87 30.02 -78.40
N TYR A 58 -26.97 29.41 -77.62
CA TYR A 58 -26.76 29.67 -76.20
C TYR A 58 -25.36 30.24 -76.00
N ALA A 59 -25.26 31.33 -75.23
CA ALA A 59 -24.01 31.88 -74.72
C ALA A 59 -24.04 31.93 -73.18
N ILE A 60 -22.88 31.92 -72.54
CA ILE A 60 -22.75 32.11 -71.09
C ILE A 60 -21.86 33.33 -70.88
N HIS A 61 -22.34 34.29 -70.09
CA HIS A 61 -21.57 35.46 -69.67
C HIS A 61 -21.16 35.29 -68.21
N LYS A 62 -19.95 35.77 -67.87
CA LYS A 62 -19.39 35.85 -66.52
C LYS A 62 -19.09 37.31 -66.21
N ASN A 63 -19.65 37.85 -65.12
CA ASN A 63 -19.55 39.27 -64.74
C ASN A 63 -19.92 40.21 -65.92
N GLY A 64 -20.87 39.80 -66.77
CA GLY A 64 -21.29 40.53 -67.97
C GLY A 64 -20.45 40.32 -69.24
N GLN A 65 -19.26 39.70 -69.15
CA GLN A 65 -18.38 39.42 -70.30
C GLN A 65 -18.59 38.00 -70.85
N ASP A 66 -18.43 37.81 -72.16
CA ASP A 66 -18.47 36.51 -72.83
C ASP A 66 -17.51 35.49 -72.17
N PHE A 67 -18.07 34.43 -71.59
CA PHE A 67 -17.33 33.28 -71.04
C PHE A 67 -17.43 32.05 -71.94
N LEU A 68 -18.58 31.88 -72.58
CA LEU A 68 -18.81 30.93 -73.68
C LEU A 68 -19.61 31.63 -74.78
N SER A 69 -19.05 31.78 -75.97
CA SER A 69 -19.71 32.38 -77.13
C SER A 69 -20.87 31.52 -77.67
N TYR A 70 -21.79 32.15 -78.40
CA TYR A 70 -23.01 31.51 -78.93
C TYR A 70 -22.75 30.20 -79.69
N GLY A 71 -23.32 29.09 -79.20
CA GLY A 71 -23.27 27.77 -79.82
C GLY A 71 -24.55 26.96 -79.60
N LYS A 72 -24.68 25.78 -80.23
CA LYS A 72 -25.82 24.87 -80.06
C LYS A 72 -25.57 23.86 -78.93
N HIS A 73 -25.28 24.33 -77.72
CA HIS A 73 -24.93 23.50 -76.57
C HIS A 73 -25.82 23.84 -75.36
N GLU A 74 -26.88 23.07 -75.16
CA GLU A 74 -27.84 23.21 -74.04
C GLU A 74 -27.15 23.00 -72.67
N SER A 75 -26.04 22.27 -72.64
CA SER A 75 -25.19 22.09 -71.45
C SER A 75 -23.70 22.23 -71.79
N TYR A 76 -22.95 22.88 -70.90
CA TYR A 76 -21.51 23.09 -71.03
C TYR A 76 -20.80 22.70 -69.73
N LYS A 77 -19.87 21.74 -69.82
CA LYS A 77 -18.98 21.39 -68.72
C LYS A 77 -17.71 22.22 -68.78
N SER A 78 -17.40 22.92 -67.69
CA SER A 78 -16.20 23.74 -67.58
C SER A 78 -14.92 22.88 -67.63
N PRO A 79 -13.79 23.49 -68.03
CA PRO A 79 -12.46 23.04 -67.61
C PRO A 79 -12.33 22.98 -66.08
N LEU A 80 -11.13 22.62 -65.61
CA LEU A 80 -10.80 22.74 -64.19
C LEU A 80 -10.88 24.21 -63.76
N LEU A 81 -11.66 24.49 -62.73
CA LEU A 81 -11.86 25.82 -62.16
C LEU A 81 -10.64 26.23 -61.32
N TYR A 82 -10.33 27.52 -61.33
CA TYR A 82 -9.34 28.16 -60.46
C TYR A 82 -9.98 29.33 -59.69
N THR A 83 -9.29 29.90 -58.70
CA THR A 83 -9.84 30.98 -57.86
C THR A 83 -10.35 32.19 -58.66
N GLY A 84 -9.69 32.49 -59.80
CA GLY A 84 -10.11 33.51 -60.76
C GLY A 84 -11.42 33.22 -61.51
N ASP A 85 -11.97 32.00 -61.41
CA ASP A 85 -13.27 31.62 -61.95
C ASP A 85 -14.45 32.00 -61.05
N THR A 86 -14.18 32.60 -59.90
CA THR A 86 -15.20 33.27 -59.08
C THR A 86 -15.91 34.38 -59.86
N GLY A 87 -17.24 34.42 -59.79
CA GLY A 87 -18.06 35.45 -60.45
C GLY A 87 -19.54 35.12 -60.56
N GLU A 88 -20.29 36.09 -61.08
CA GLU A 88 -21.71 35.97 -61.43
C GLU A 88 -21.84 35.42 -62.86
N TYR A 89 -22.63 34.36 -63.05
CA TYR A 89 -22.85 33.70 -64.34
C TYR A 89 -24.31 33.84 -64.81
N GLN A 90 -24.52 34.02 -66.12
CA GLN A 90 -25.86 34.14 -66.74
C GLN A 90 -25.87 33.55 -68.15
N CYS A 91 -26.92 32.79 -68.50
CA CYS A 91 -27.16 32.30 -69.87
C CYS A 91 -27.88 33.36 -70.71
N PHE A 92 -27.46 33.51 -71.96
CA PHE A 92 -28.07 34.35 -72.99
C PHE A 92 -28.52 33.45 -74.15
N PHE A 93 -29.75 33.65 -74.61
CA PHE A 93 -30.42 32.80 -75.60
C PHE A 93 -30.76 33.66 -76.81
N GLN A 94 -30.44 33.20 -78.02
CA GLN A 94 -30.78 33.89 -79.27
C GLN A 94 -31.39 32.93 -80.31
N HIS A 95 -32.47 33.36 -80.96
CA HIS A 95 -33.05 32.68 -82.12
C HIS A 95 -33.56 33.71 -83.14
N GLY A 96 -32.87 33.80 -84.28
CA GLY A 96 -33.14 34.82 -85.30
C GLY A 96 -32.94 36.25 -84.77
N ARG A 97 -34.05 36.95 -84.51
CA ARG A 97 -34.08 38.29 -83.89
C ARG A 97 -34.57 38.30 -82.44
N SER A 98 -35.05 37.16 -81.92
CA SER A 98 -35.52 37.04 -80.54
C SER A 98 -34.36 36.73 -79.61
N THR A 99 -34.33 37.39 -78.45
CA THR A 99 -33.36 37.12 -77.38
C THR A 99 -34.08 36.95 -76.04
N GLN A 100 -33.55 36.06 -75.19
CA GLN A 100 -33.94 35.88 -73.79
C GLN A 100 -32.70 35.76 -72.89
N ILE A 101 -32.86 35.94 -71.58
CA ILE A 101 -31.80 35.82 -70.57
C ILE A 101 -32.32 35.02 -69.37
N SER A 102 -31.45 34.25 -68.72
CA SER A 102 -31.79 33.49 -67.51
C SER A 102 -31.71 34.32 -66.22
N ASN A 103 -32.07 33.70 -65.10
CA ASN A 103 -31.52 34.05 -63.79
C ASN A 103 -29.97 34.08 -63.79
N LYS A 104 -29.40 34.82 -62.84
CA LYS A 104 -27.97 34.80 -62.50
C LYS A 104 -27.66 33.69 -61.47
N ILE A 105 -26.41 33.23 -61.43
CA ILE A 105 -25.86 32.36 -60.38
C ILE A 105 -24.47 32.88 -59.99
N ASP A 106 -24.27 33.17 -58.70
CA ASP A 106 -22.96 33.45 -58.14
C ASP A 106 -22.21 32.14 -57.84
N LEU A 107 -20.98 32.02 -58.34
CA LEU A 107 -20.11 30.87 -58.15
C LEU A 107 -18.82 31.32 -57.46
N THR A 108 -18.50 30.71 -56.31
CA THR A 108 -17.26 30.98 -55.57
C THR A 108 -16.26 29.85 -55.76
N VAL A 109 -15.02 30.15 -56.17
CA VAL A 109 -13.94 29.15 -56.26
C VAL A 109 -12.86 29.42 -55.21
N SER A 110 -12.75 28.52 -54.24
CA SER A 110 -11.76 28.59 -53.16
C SER A 110 -10.48 27.81 -53.45
N ALA A 111 -9.39 28.11 -52.75
CA ALA A 111 -8.20 27.25 -52.74
C ALA A 111 -8.54 25.84 -52.23
N LYS A 112 -7.75 24.84 -52.66
CA LYS A 112 -7.97 23.43 -52.30
C LYS A 112 -8.00 23.25 -50.77
N PRO A 113 -9.02 22.56 -50.21
CA PRO A 113 -9.19 22.47 -48.77
C PRO A 113 -8.39 21.31 -48.16
N LYS A 114 -7.96 21.50 -46.92
CA LYS A 114 -7.44 20.45 -46.03
C LYS A 114 -8.57 19.91 -45.16
N ALA A 115 -8.62 18.60 -44.95
CA ALA A 115 -9.53 18.02 -43.97
C ALA A 115 -9.09 18.40 -42.54
N GLN A 116 -10.04 18.51 -41.63
CA GLN A 116 -9.79 18.70 -40.19
C GLN A 116 -10.23 17.44 -39.46
N LEU A 117 -9.41 16.98 -38.51
CA LEU A 117 -9.69 15.83 -37.66
C LEU A 117 -9.69 16.30 -36.21
N ASN A 118 -10.81 16.13 -35.54
CA ASN A 118 -10.99 16.40 -34.12
C ASN A 118 -11.31 15.09 -33.39
N ASP A 119 -10.93 14.99 -32.12
CA ASP A 119 -11.25 13.85 -31.27
C ASP A 119 -11.92 14.25 -29.95
N ILE A 120 -12.71 13.32 -29.41
CA ILE A 120 -13.43 13.46 -28.15
C ILE A 120 -13.06 12.26 -27.29
N PHE A 121 -12.35 12.54 -26.19
CA PHE A 121 -11.79 11.53 -25.29
C PHE A 121 -12.60 11.46 -23.98
N PRO A 122 -13.51 10.47 -23.79
CA PRO A 122 -14.39 10.42 -22.61
C PRO A 122 -13.71 9.93 -21.31
N GLY A 123 -12.38 9.95 -21.26
CA GLY A 123 -11.55 9.46 -20.14
C GLY A 123 -11.54 7.94 -19.96
N ARG A 124 -12.67 7.26 -20.15
CA ARG A 124 -12.80 5.80 -20.05
C ARG A 124 -13.82 5.27 -21.06
N GLY A 125 -13.34 4.57 -22.09
CA GLY A 125 -14.14 4.04 -23.19
C GLY A 125 -13.45 4.28 -24.54
N ASN A 126 -14.19 4.06 -25.63
CA ASN A 126 -13.71 4.33 -26.98
C ASN A 126 -13.47 5.84 -27.20
N VAL A 127 -12.50 6.18 -28.04
CA VAL A 127 -12.30 7.56 -28.52
C VAL A 127 -13.23 7.80 -29.71
N THR A 128 -13.85 8.97 -29.77
CA THR A 128 -14.74 9.35 -30.88
C THR A 128 -14.03 10.37 -31.76
N LEU A 129 -13.79 10.04 -33.02
CA LEU A 129 -13.08 10.86 -34.01
C LEU A 129 -14.09 11.47 -34.98
N THR A 130 -13.98 12.77 -35.27
CA THR A 130 -14.85 13.49 -36.21
C THR A 130 -14.01 14.21 -37.28
N CYS A 131 -14.32 13.96 -38.55
CA CYS A 131 -13.66 14.54 -39.72
C CYS A 131 -14.55 15.58 -40.39
N SER A 132 -14.02 16.77 -40.70
CA SER A 132 -14.75 17.84 -41.37
C SER A 132 -13.93 18.52 -42.48
N VAL A 133 -14.60 19.24 -43.36
CA VAL A 133 -13.99 20.10 -44.39
C VAL A 133 -14.72 21.43 -44.40
N GLY A 134 -13.99 22.53 -44.20
CA GLY A 134 -14.55 23.88 -44.25
C GLY A 134 -14.69 24.42 -45.68
N PRO A 135 -15.64 25.34 -45.94
CA PRO A 135 -16.72 25.77 -45.04
C PRO A 135 -17.92 24.80 -45.07
N SER A 136 -18.68 24.78 -43.97
CA SER A 136 -19.77 23.80 -43.72
C SER A 136 -20.94 23.82 -44.71
N SER A 137 -21.02 24.83 -45.58
CA SER A 137 -21.99 24.94 -46.69
C SER A 137 -21.64 24.06 -47.90
N ALA A 138 -20.43 23.46 -47.94
CA ALA A 138 -19.99 22.56 -49.00
C ALA A 138 -20.63 21.16 -48.88
N SER A 139 -21.86 20.99 -49.35
CA SER A 139 -22.57 19.71 -49.32
C SER A 139 -21.89 18.63 -50.19
N GLY A 140 -22.10 17.35 -49.82
CA GLY A 140 -21.70 16.19 -50.64
C GLY A 140 -20.33 15.55 -50.33
N TRP A 141 -19.62 16.00 -49.29
CA TRP A 141 -18.42 15.30 -48.80
C TRP A 141 -18.74 13.90 -48.26
N ARG A 142 -17.84 12.95 -48.51
CA ARG A 142 -17.75 11.67 -47.78
C ARG A 142 -16.31 11.47 -47.32
N TYR A 143 -16.12 10.92 -46.13
CA TYR A 143 -14.80 10.81 -45.52
C TYR A 143 -14.18 9.42 -45.69
N PHE A 144 -12.85 9.41 -45.80
CA PHE A 144 -12.00 8.24 -45.67
C PHE A 144 -11.18 8.37 -44.38
N TRP A 145 -10.92 7.24 -43.76
CA TRP A 145 -10.23 7.10 -42.47
C TRP A 145 -9.02 6.18 -42.64
N TYR A 146 -7.92 6.53 -41.99
CA TYR A 146 -6.63 5.84 -42.12
C TYR A 146 -6.03 5.60 -40.73
N LYS A 147 -5.30 4.49 -40.54
CA LYS A 147 -4.55 4.15 -39.32
C LYS A 147 -3.12 3.73 -39.70
N LYS A 148 -2.13 4.14 -38.89
CA LYS A 148 -0.70 3.86 -39.12
C LYS A 148 -0.27 2.43 -38.73
N GLU A 149 -0.59 1.42 -39.54
CA GLU A 149 -0.06 0.04 -39.37
C GLU A 149 0.83 -0.39 -40.56
N LYS A 150 2.06 0.14 -40.59
CA LYS A 150 3.22 -0.25 -41.45
C LYS A 150 3.03 -0.31 -42.97
N THR A 151 1.84 -0.11 -43.53
CA THR A 151 1.58 -0.04 -44.97
C THR A 151 0.91 1.28 -45.34
N SER A 152 1.12 1.73 -46.58
CA SER A 152 0.36 2.84 -47.18
C SER A 152 -0.95 2.36 -47.80
N GLU A 153 -1.58 1.34 -47.19
CA GLU A 153 -2.89 0.82 -47.57
C GLU A 153 -3.98 1.46 -46.70
N PRO A 154 -5.20 1.68 -47.21
CA PRO A 154 -6.34 1.98 -46.36
C PRO A 154 -6.64 0.80 -45.42
N LEU A 155 -7.31 1.07 -44.30
CA LEU A 155 -7.94 0.02 -43.48
C LEU A 155 -8.73 -0.91 -44.41
N LYS A 156 -8.44 -2.22 -44.34
CA LYS A 156 -8.71 -3.15 -45.43
C LYS A 156 -10.19 -3.17 -45.81
N THR A 157 -10.46 -3.38 -47.11
CA THR A 157 -11.77 -3.25 -47.76
C THR A 157 -12.84 -4.27 -47.33
N GLN A 158 -12.69 -4.86 -46.13
CA GLN A 158 -13.68 -5.66 -45.43
C GLN A 158 -14.25 -4.91 -44.19
N ASP A 159 -13.52 -3.93 -43.62
CA ASP A 159 -14.00 -3.06 -42.53
C ASP A 159 -14.89 -1.88 -43.03
N VAL A 160 -15.63 -2.10 -44.12
CA VAL A 160 -16.31 -1.05 -44.92
C VAL A 160 -17.67 -0.66 -44.31
N PHE A 161 -17.73 -0.54 -42.99
CA PHE A 161 -18.97 -0.23 -42.24
C PHE A 161 -19.22 1.28 -41.99
N PHE A 162 -18.21 2.14 -42.23
CA PHE A 162 -18.28 3.58 -41.89
C PHE A 162 -18.46 4.52 -43.10
N LEU A 163 -19.06 4.05 -44.20
CA LEU A 163 -19.17 4.81 -45.46
C LEU A 163 -20.25 5.92 -45.51
N THR A 164 -20.76 6.38 -44.36
CA THR A 164 -21.77 7.46 -44.26
C THR A 164 -21.43 8.58 -43.28
N ASN A 165 -20.68 8.30 -42.22
CA ASN A 165 -20.59 9.21 -41.08
C ASN A 165 -19.33 10.10 -41.14
N ASP A 166 -19.51 11.35 -40.74
CA ASP A 166 -18.45 12.30 -40.36
C ASP A 166 -17.72 11.88 -39.08
N GLN A 167 -18.28 10.93 -38.33
CA GLN A 167 -17.79 10.46 -37.04
C GLN A 167 -17.59 8.94 -37.00
N ILE A 168 -16.49 8.49 -36.38
CA ILE A 168 -16.20 7.08 -36.06
C ILE A 168 -15.83 6.92 -34.57
N SER A 169 -16.01 5.71 -34.03
CA SER A 169 -15.60 5.34 -32.67
C SER A 169 -14.51 4.27 -32.74
N VAL A 170 -13.39 4.48 -32.05
CA VAL A 170 -12.24 3.56 -32.05
C VAL A 170 -11.91 3.06 -30.64
N SER A 171 -11.75 1.75 -30.51
CA SER A 171 -11.51 1.02 -29.26
C SER A 171 -10.06 0.57 -29.06
N ARG A 172 -9.19 0.75 -30.07
CA ARG A 172 -7.75 0.43 -30.04
C ARG A 172 -6.95 1.69 -30.28
N GLY A 173 -5.83 1.84 -29.57
CA GLY A 173 -4.88 2.91 -29.80
C GLY A 173 -4.24 2.89 -31.19
N GLY A 174 -3.70 4.04 -31.57
CA GLY A 174 -2.93 4.25 -32.78
C GLY A 174 -2.97 5.70 -33.27
N VAL A 175 -2.25 5.94 -34.36
CA VAL A 175 -2.23 7.22 -35.08
C VAL A 175 -3.23 7.18 -36.23
N TYR A 176 -4.13 8.17 -36.28
CA TYR A 176 -5.23 8.27 -37.25
C TYR A 176 -5.19 9.60 -38.02
N TRP A 177 -5.63 9.59 -39.28
CA TRP A 177 -5.92 10.80 -40.08
C TRP A 177 -7.12 10.54 -41.01
N CYS A 178 -7.70 11.59 -41.57
CA CYS A 178 -8.84 11.50 -42.48
C CYS A 178 -8.65 12.31 -43.78
N ARG A 179 -9.55 12.09 -44.74
CA ARG A 179 -9.58 12.80 -46.03
C ARG A 179 -11.00 12.87 -46.60
N GLY A 180 -11.42 14.02 -47.12
CA GLY A 180 -12.69 14.16 -47.81
C GLY A 180 -12.60 13.80 -49.31
N ARG A 181 -13.67 13.20 -49.85
CA ARG A 181 -13.94 13.07 -51.29
C ARG A 181 -15.32 13.65 -51.65
N ARG A 182 -15.45 14.25 -52.84
CA ARG A 182 -16.76 14.63 -53.43
C ARG A 182 -16.70 14.65 -54.97
N GLY A 183 -17.86 14.81 -55.61
CA GLY A 183 -17.97 15.05 -57.06
C GLY A 183 -17.79 13.84 -57.98
N ASN A 184 -18.01 14.08 -59.28
CA ASN A 184 -17.76 13.15 -60.38
C ASN A 184 -17.21 13.92 -61.61
N PRO A 185 -15.92 13.78 -61.98
CA PRO A 185 -14.91 12.88 -61.41
C PRO A 185 -14.57 13.19 -59.95
N VAL A 186 -13.96 12.22 -59.26
CA VAL A 186 -13.75 12.28 -57.80
C VAL A 186 -12.67 13.31 -57.44
N TYR A 187 -13.08 14.39 -56.78
CA TYR A 187 -12.19 15.35 -56.13
C TYR A 187 -11.85 14.92 -54.71
N TYR A 188 -10.63 15.24 -54.26
CA TYR A 188 -10.11 14.88 -52.94
C TYR A 188 -9.46 16.08 -52.25
N THR A 189 -9.70 16.21 -50.95
CA THR A 189 -8.99 17.16 -50.09
C THR A 189 -7.51 16.82 -49.93
N GLU A 190 -6.80 17.68 -49.23
CA GLU A 190 -5.58 17.27 -48.53
C GLU A 190 -5.91 16.46 -47.28
N TYR A 191 -4.96 15.65 -46.81
CA TYR A 191 -5.12 14.87 -45.59
C TYR A 191 -5.24 15.80 -44.37
N SER A 192 -5.97 15.36 -43.35
CA SER A 192 -5.93 16.03 -42.06
C SER A 192 -4.56 15.92 -41.42
N ASP A 193 -4.30 16.77 -40.42
CA ASP A 193 -3.29 16.46 -39.42
C ASP A 193 -3.68 15.18 -38.67
N ALA A 194 -2.68 14.51 -38.10
CA ALA A 194 -2.86 13.21 -37.46
C ALA A 194 -3.11 13.34 -35.95
N VAL A 195 -3.93 12.46 -35.41
CA VAL A 195 -4.29 12.38 -33.98
C VAL A 195 -3.85 11.04 -33.39
N VAL A 196 -3.37 11.06 -32.14
CA VAL A 196 -3.00 9.85 -31.39
C VAL A 196 -4.11 9.50 -30.40
N THR A 197 -4.62 8.27 -30.49
CA THR A 197 -5.69 7.77 -29.60
C THR A 197 -5.17 6.85 -28.49
N ASN A 198 -3.87 6.54 -28.48
CA ASN A 198 -3.22 5.82 -27.39
C ASN A 198 -3.39 6.56 -26.05
N ARG A 199 -3.67 5.81 -24.98
CA ARG A 199 -3.89 6.37 -23.64
C ARG A 199 -2.60 6.31 -22.81
N ALA A 200 -2.11 7.46 -22.38
CA ALA A 200 -1.11 7.54 -21.32
C ALA A 200 -1.75 7.21 -19.96
N VAL A 201 -1.11 6.35 -19.18
CA VAL A 201 -1.51 5.96 -17.82
C VAL A 201 -0.30 6.05 -16.92
N VAL A 202 -0.40 6.81 -15.83
CA VAL A 202 0.64 6.77 -14.78
C VAL A 202 0.40 5.52 -13.93
N THR A 203 1.46 4.75 -13.71
CA THR A 203 1.44 3.52 -12.90
C THR A 203 2.47 3.59 -11.79
N LEU A 204 2.11 3.04 -10.62
CA LEU A 204 3.02 2.80 -9.51
C LEU A 204 3.18 1.28 -9.36
N ARG A 205 4.39 0.81 -9.08
CA ARG A 205 4.69 -0.60 -8.80
C ARG A 205 5.52 -0.70 -7.51
N PRO A 206 4.98 -1.28 -6.42
CA PRO A 206 3.62 -1.79 -6.24
C PRO A 206 2.53 -0.71 -6.28
N ASN A 207 1.27 -1.13 -6.46
CA ASN A 207 0.13 -0.22 -6.56
C ASN A 207 -0.40 0.19 -5.17
N TRP A 208 0.34 1.06 -4.49
CA TRP A 208 0.02 1.56 -3.13
C TRP A 208 -1.18 2.54 -3.10
N PRO A 209 -1.95 2.60 -2.00
CA PRO A 209 -3.09 3.53 -1.86
C PRO A 209 -2.67 4.98 -1.58
N GLU A 210 -1.49 5.19 -0.99
CA GLU A 210 -0.86 6.49 -0.80
C GLU A 210 0.57 6.45 -1.37
N MET A 211 1.04 7.56 -1.92
CA MET A 211 2.41 7.75 -2.41
C MET A 211 3.19 8.72 -1.52
N TYR A 212 4.52 8.58 -1.48
CA TYR A 212 5.44 9.47 -0.78
C TYR A 212 6.65 9.89 -1.63
N SER A 213 7.33 10.96 -1.21
CA SER A 213 8.52 11.49 -1.89
C SER A 213 9.68 10.48 -1.89
N GLY A 214 10.32 10.27 -3.04
CA GLY A 214 11.37 9.26 -3.25
C GLY A 214 10.90 8.03 -4.02
N GLU A 215 9.58 7.78 -4.10
CA GLU A 215 9.03 6.70 -4.90
C GLU A 215 9.07 7.02 -6.40
N THR A 216 9.12 5.99 -7.26
CA THR A 216 9.21 6.17 -8.71
C THR A 216 7.95 5.70 -9.43
N ILE A 217 7.28 6.63 -10.11
CA ILE A 217 6.14 6.37 -10.99
C ILE A 217 6.61 6.13 -12.43
N THR A 218 5.84 5.36 -13.20
CA THR A 218 6.14 5.02 -14.59
C THR A 218 4.95 5.35 -15.50
N CYS A 219 5.19 6.09 -16.59
CA CYS A 219 4.20 6.35 -17.62
C CYS A 219 4.12 5.16 -18.58
N GLU A 220 2.94 4.58 -18.73
CA GLU A 220 2.67 3.48 -19.67
C GLU A 220 1.73 3.97 -20.78
N ILE A 221 2.09 3.75 -22.05
CA ILE A 221 1.25 4.11 -23.20
C ILE A 221 0.48 2.88 -23.67
N LYS A 222 -0.81 2.78 -23.30
CA LYS A 222 -1.64 1.64 -23.69
C LYS A 222 -1.79 1.55 -25.21
N ASP A 223 -1.72 0.33 -25.73
CA ASP A 223 -1.65 -0.04 -27.16
C ASP A 223 -0.46 0.60 -27.93
N GLY A 224 0.59 1.07 -27.23
CA GLY A 224 1.80 1.63 -27.83
C GLY A 224 3.04 0.86 -27.38
N GLY A 225 4.02 0.68 -28.27
CA GLY A 225 5.30 0.08 -27.89
C GLY A 225 6.20 1.10 -27.20
N ASP A 226 6.76 0.77 -26.03
CA ASP A 226 7.52 1.69 -25.17
C ASP A 226 8.67 2.42 -25.88
N SER A 227 9.26 1.79 -26.90
CA SER A 227 10.38 2.33 -27.68
C SER A 227 10.00 3.46 -28.65
N GLU A 228 8.71 3.61 -29.01
CA GLU A 228 8.25 4.56 -30.04
C GLU A 228 8.01 5.99 -29.51
N TRP A 229 8.01 6.18 -28.19
CA TRP A 229 7.62 7.43 -27.51
C TRP A 229 8.78 8.12 -26.80
N ASP A 230 8.72 9.46 -26.75
CA ASP A 230 9.38 10.28 -25.74
C ASP A 230 8.31 10.74 -24.73
N TYR A 231 8.60 10.63 -23.44
CA TYR A 231 7.68 10.88 -22.34
C TYR A 231 7.83 12.33 -21.86
N ILE A 232 6.70 12.98 -21.58
CA ILE A 232 6.63 14.33 -21.01
C ILE A 232 5.77 14.26 -19.76
N TRP A 233 6.26 14.85 -18.66
CA TRP A 233 5.58 14.87 -17.37
C TRP A 233 5.15 16.29 -16.98
N THR A 234 3.95 16.42 -16.42
CA THR A 234 3.60 17.58 -15.57
C THR A 234 4.01 17.27 -14.13
N THR A 235 4.64 18.24 -13.48
CA THR A 235 4.93 18.25 -12.04
C THR A 235 4.32 19.49 -11.39
N PRO A 236 4.27 19.60 -10.05
CA PRO A 236 3.75 20.79 -9.36
C PRO A 236 4.47 22.09 -9.77
N GLY A 237 3.89 22.81 -10.74
CA GLY A 237 4.41 24.07 -11.27
C GLY A 237 5.31 23.98 -12.51
N SER A 238 5.46 22.83 -13.17
CA SER A 238 6.29 22.72 -14.39
C SER A 238 5.88 21.58 -15.35
N GLU A 239 6.39 21.62 -16.59
CA GLU A 239 6.48 20.46 -17.49
C GLU A 239 7.95 20.08 -17.69
N THR A 240 8.26 18.79 -17.75
CA THR A 240 9.62 18.30 -18.07
C THR A 240 9.93 18.44 -19.56
N PRO A 241 11.21 18.54 -19.97
CA PRO A 241 11.57 18.24 -21.36
C PRO A 241 11.16 16.79 -21.72
N PRO A 242 10.98 16.48 -23.02
CA PRO A 242 10.77 15.10 -23.47
C PRO A 242 11.98 14.23 -23.13
N THR A 243 11.74 13.04 -22.60
CA THR A 243 12.76 12.05 -22.21
C THR A 243 12.44 10.67 -22.76
N SER A 244 13.45 9.86 -23.09
CA SER A 244 13.25 8.46 -23.48
C SER A 244 13.01 7.52 -22.29
N ASP A 245 13.19 7.99 -21.05
CA ASP A 245 12.88 7.22 -19.84
C ASP A 245 11.39 7.40 -19.45
N PRO A 246 10.59 6.31 -19.38
CA PRO A 246 9.20 6.37 -18.92
C PRO A 246 9.05 6.64 -17.42
N LYS A 247 10.13 6.75 -16.65
CA LYS A 247 10.09 6.90 -15.17
C LYS A 247 10.22 8.35 -14.70
N LEU A 248 9.62 8.64 -13.55
CA LEU A 248 9.84 9.86 -12.78
C LEU A 248 9.89 9.55 -11.29
N THR A 249 10.96 9.98 -10.61
CA THR A 249 11.06 9.91 -9.15
C THR A 249 10.37 11.12 -8.52
N LEU A 250 9.49 10.86 -7.55
CA LEU A 250 8.66 11.87 -6.88
C LEU A 250 9.51 12.74 -5.94
N THR A 251 9.50 14.05 -6.17
CA THR A 251 10.13 15.05 -5.29
C THR A 251 9.29 15.29 -4.03
N SER A 252 9.84 15.96 -3.02
CA SER A 252 9.09 16.41 -1.84
C SER A 252 8.27 17.68 -2.13
N GLN A 253 7.41 17.60 -3.14
CA GLN A 253 6.53 18.68 -3.59
C GLN A 253 5.12 18.12 -3.72
N SER A 254 4.25 18.47 -2.77
CA SER A 254 2.84 18.12 -2.79
C SER A 254 2.17 18.64 -4.08
N GLY A 255 1.33 17.82 -4.70
CA GLY A 255 0.55 18.24 -5.88
C GLY A 255 0.37 17.15 -6.93
N ASP A 256 -0.04 17.58 -8.12
CA ASP A 256 -0.56 16.72 -9.18
C ASP A 256 0.48 16.38 -10.25
N TYR A 257 0.62 15.08 -10.54
CA TYR A 257 1.49 14.54 -11.58
C TYR A 257 0.64 13.96 -12.73
N ARG A 258 1.10 14.16 -13.96
CA ARG A 258 0.48 13.63 -15.20
C ARG A 258 1.57 13.28 -16.21
N CYS A 259 1.30 12.35 -17.13
CA CYS A 259 2.20 12.06 -18.24
C CYS A 259 1.49 12.03 -19.60
N LYS A 260 2.25 12.29 -20.67
CA LYS A 260 1.84 12.10 -22.08
C LYS A 260 3.00 11.53 -22.87
N GLY A 261 2.70 10.71 -23.88
CA GLY A 261 3.69 10.22 -24.85
C GLY A 261 3.69 11.10 -26.09
N ARG A 262 4.85 11.61 -26.51
CA ARG A 262 5.07 12.23 -27.82
C ARG A 262 5.69 11.20 -28.75
N LEU A 263 5.13 10.97 -29.93
CA LEU A 263 5.70 9.99 -30.86
C LEU A 263 6.98 10.56 -31.51
N LYS A 264 8.05 9.74 -31.52
CA LYS A 264 9.37 10.15 -32.02
C LYS A 264 9.33 10.62 -33.49
N GLY A 265 10.13 11.64 -33.80
CA GLY A 265 10.19 12.26 -35.14
C GLY A 265 9.11 13.33 -35.39
N GLU A 266 8.94 14.24 -34.43
CA GLU A 266 8.01 15.39 -34.48
C GLU A 266 6.52 15.06 -34.73
N MET A 267 6.12 13.82 -34.48
CA MET A 267 4.74 13.37 -34.64
C MET A 267 3.85 13.77 -33.44
N PRO A 268 2.50 13.72 -33.59
CA PRO A 268 1.56 14.10 -32.53
C PRO A 268 1.75 13.33 -31.22
N SER A 269 1.21 13.90 -30.14
CA SER A 269 1.28 13.35 -28.78
C SER A 269 -0.06 12.75 -28.36
N THR A 270 -0.04 11.84 -27.37
CA THR A 270 -1.24 11.42 -26.64
C THR A 270 -1.86 12.59 -25.88
N HIS A 271 -3.12 12.43 -25.46
CA HIS A 271 -3.65 13.20 -24.33
C HIS A 271 -2.84 12.95 -23.06
N TRP A 272 -2.97 13.87 -22.10
CA TRP A 272 -2.51 13.67 -20.73
C TRP A 272 -3.24 12.51 -20.06
N SER A 273 -2.52 11.77 -19.23
CA SER A 273 -3.07 10.78 -18.30
C SER A 273 -4.11 11.39 -17.35
N ASP A 274 -4.84 10.53 -16.64
CA ASP A 274 -5.52 10.92 -15.40
C ASP A 274 -4.53 11.56 -14.40
N VAL A 275 -5.05 12.34 -13.46
CA VAL A 275 -4.26 13.03 -12.44
C VAL A 275 -3.88 12.08 -11.31
N LEU A 276 -2.62 12.12 -10.89
CA LEU A 276 -2.12 11.38 -9.74
C LEU A 276 -1.50 12.34 -8.71
N THR A 277 -2.17 12.51 -7.57
CA THR A 277 -1.78 13.47 -6.52
C THR A 277 -0.84 12.84 -5.49
N LEU A 278 0.27 13.51 -5.17
CA LEU A 278 1.21 13.11 -4.12
C LEU A 278 0.76 13.60 -2.73
N SER A 279 0.67 12.68 -1.76
CA SER A 279 0.42 12.99 -0.35
C SER A 279 1.72 13.29 0.39
N ASP A 280 1.92 14.55 0.75
CA ASP A 280 3.10 15.02 1.52
C ASP A 280 2.95 14.78 3.05
N LYS A 281 1.89 14.07 3.46
CA LYS A 281 1.62 13.75 4.87
C LYS A 281 2.48 12.56 5.32
N ARG A 282 3.74 12.81 5.68
CA ARG A 282 4.63 11.81 6.30
C ARG A 282 3.93 11.16 7.52
N PRO A 283 3.77 9.82 7.56
CA PRO A 283 3.00 9.15 8.60
C PRO A 283 3.71 9.19 9.97
N LEU A 284 2.92 9.03 11.03
CA LEU A 284 3.36 8.97 12.43
C LEU A 284 3.06 7.58 13.01
N PRO A 285 4.07 6.72 13.25
CA PRO A 285 3.83 5.40 13.81
C PRO A 285 3.40 5.44 15.28
N VAL A 286 2.55 4.48 15.66
CA VAL A 286 2.12 4.23 17.04
C VAL A 286 2.84 2.99 17.55
N LEU A 287 3.83 3.20 18.41
CA LEU A 287 4.48 2.14 19.17
C LEU A 287 3.57 1.69 20.32
N THR A 288 3.63 0.40 20.65
CA THR A 288 3.07 -0.19 21.87
C THR A 288 4.03 -1.26 22.40
N VAL A 289 4.09 -1.43 23.73
CA VAL A 289 5.02 -2.37 24.38
C VAL A 289 4.29 -3.32 25.33
N SER A 290 4.69 -4.60 25.35
CA SER A 290 4.05 -5.62 26.18
C SER A 290 5.04 -6.70 26.64
N PRO A 291 5.12 -7.01 27.95
CA PRO A 291 4.57 -6.25 29.07
C PRO A 291 5.38 -4.96 29.34
N SER A 292 4.75 -3.92 29.88
CA SER A 292 5.46 -2.69 30.31
C SER A 292 6.15 -2.81 31.67
N TRP A 293 5.81 -3.82 32.46
CA TRP A 293 6.50 -4.24 33.70
C TRP A 293 6.85 -5.73 33.61
N PRO A 294 7.87 -6.12 32.85
CA PRO A 294 8.36 -7.50 32.81
C PRO A 294 8.95 -7.94 34.16
N SER A 295 9.02 -9.25 34.37
CA SER A 295 9.92 -9.81 35.40
C SER A 295 11.38 -9.69 34.93
N PRO A 296 12.37 -9.50 35.82
CA PRO A 296 13.77 -9.38 35.42
C PRO A 296 14.25 -10.55 34.54
N GLY A 297 14.83 -10.24 33.39
CA GLY A 297 15.28 -11.21 32.39
C GLY A 297 14.21 -11.71 31.41
N ALA A 298 12.93 -11.39 31.62
CA ALA A 298 11.87 -11.76 30.69
C ALA A 298 11.97 -11.01 29.35
N SER A 299 11.36 -11.59 28.31
CA SER A 299 11.27 -10.98 26.99
C SER A 299 10.16 -9.94 26.91
N VAL A 300 10.33 -8.95 26.03
CA VAL A 300 9.40 -7.85 25.83
C VAL A 300 9.14 -7.68 24.34
N THR A 301 7.87 -7.57 23.96
CA THR A 301 7.45 -7.36 22.58
C THR A 301 7.14 -5.88 22.35
N LEU A 302 7.84 -5.28 21.38
CA LEU A 302 7.50 -4.01 20.77
C LEU A 302 6.57 -4.27 19.56
N ASN A 303 5.51 -3.49 19.38
CA ASN A 303 4.64 -3.52 18.20
C ASN A 303 4.48 -2.09 17.62
N CYS A 304 4.73 -1.90 16.33
CA CYS A 304 4.77 -0.60 15.67
C CYS A 304 3.72 -0.49 14.57
N ARG A 305 2.59 0.16 14.84
CA ARG A 305 1.52 0.33 13.84
C ARG A 305 1.70 1.60 13.02
N VAL A 306 1.43 1.50 11.73
CA VAL A 306 1.37 2.61 10.75
C VAL A 306 0.07 2.48 9.97
N ASP A 307 -0.51 3.60 9.59
CA ASP A 307 -1.69 3.64 8.71
C ASP A 307 -1.38 2.91 7.39
N HIS A 308 -2.32 2.08 6.91
CA HIS A 308 -2.12 1.17 5.76
C HIS A 308 -0.91 0.21 5.94
N PRO A 309 -0.93 -0.70 6.93
CA PRO A 309 0.21 -1.56 7.25
C PRO A 309 0.61 -2.52 6.11
N SER A 310 -0.32 -2.86 5.20
CA SER A 310 -0.06 -3.68 4.01
C SER A 310 0.85 -3.01 2.96
N ALA A 311 1.25 -1.75 3.15
CA ALA A 311 1.91 -0.92 2.13
C ALA A 311 3.45 -1.06 2.05
N GLY A 312 3.98 -2.27 2.28
CA GLY A 312 5.40 -2.61 2.05
C GLY A 312 6.39 -1.87 2.95
N TRP A 313 6.06 -1.69 4.24
CA TRP A 313 6.90 -1.02 5.22
C TRP A 313 7.94 -1.95 5.85
N SER A 314 9.19 -1.46 5.96
CA SER A 314 10.20 -2.01 6.87
C SER A 314 10.23 -1.20 8.17
N PHE A 315 10.22 -1.87 9.32
CA PHE A 315 10.18 -1.24 10.65
C PHE A 315 11.57 -1.19 11.29
N TYR A 316 11.95 0.00 11.75
CA TYR A 316 13.23 0.31 12.38
C TYR A 316 13.02 0.66 13.84
N TRP A 317 13.82 0.05 14.72
CA TRP A 317 13.60 0.01 16.16
C TRP A 317 14.78 0.62 16.90
N TYR A 318 14.51 1.55 17.82
CA TYR A 318 15.53 2.35 18.49
C TYR A 318 15.34 2.36 20.00
N LYS A 319 16.44 2.36 20.75
CA LYS A 319 16.45 2.73 22.16
C LYS A 319 16.40 4.25 22.28
N ALA A 320 15.52 4.76 23.14
CA ALA A 320 15.51 6.16 23.53
C ALA A 320 16.55 6.41 24.63
N VAL A 321 17.44 7.37 24.39
CA VAL A 321 18.54 7.75 25.29
C VAL A 321 18.27 9.19 25.78
N PRO A 322 18.14 9.42 27.10
CA PRO A 322 17.90 10.75 27.64
C PRO A 322 18.99 11.75 27.27
N GLN A 323 18.58 12.99 27.00
CA GLN A 323 19.45 14.15 26.87
C GLN A 323 19.06 15.16 27.94
N LEU A 324 19.99 15.63 28.78
CA LEU A 324 19.67 16.58 29.86
C LEU A 324 19.57 18.03 29.38
N SER A 325 20.24 18.38 28.28
CA SER A 325 20.26 19.73 27.67
C SER A 325 18.92 20.19 27.09
N GLY A 326 17.95 19.30 26.90
CA GLY A 326 16.57 19.63 26.52
C GLY A 326 15.59 18.51 26.86
N ASN A 327 14.28 18.72 26.71
CA ASN A 327 13.26 17.74 27.16
C ASN A 327 13.13 16.47 26.27
N PHE A 328 13.99 16.31 25.26
CA PHE A 328 13.95 15.28 24.22
C PHE A 328 14.85 14.07 24.52
N TYR A 329 14.81 13.08 23.62
CA TYR A 329 15.64 11.88 23.60
C TYR A 329 16.45 11.83 22.30
N SER A 330 17.65 11.26 22.34
CA SER A 330 18.35 10.75 21.16
C SER A 330 17.96 9.28 20.91
N TYR A 331 18.07 8.81 19.67
CA TYR A 331 17.61 7.47 19.28
C TYR A 331 18.76 6.62 18.73
N GLU A 332 19.08 5.54 19.42
CA GLU A 332 20.13 4.58 19.04
C GLU A 332 19.50 3.33 18.42
N LEU A 333 19.92 2.95 17.22
CA LEU A 333 19.34 1.83 16.48
C LEU A 333 19.67 0.49 17.17
N LEU A 334 18.65 -0.34 17.42
CA LEU A 334 18.82 -1.63 18.08
C LEU A 334 19.61 -2.64 17.21
N ALA A 335 20.32 -3.55 17.87
CA ALA A 335 20.98 -4.66 17.20
C ALA A 335 19.96 -5.51 16.41
N GLY A 336 20.32 -5.92 15.20
CA GLY A 336 19.40 -6.56 14.25
C GLY A 336 18.61 -5.58 13.37
N SER A 337 18.28 -4.38 13.86
CA SER A 337 17.39 -3.44 13.15
C SER A 337 18.03 -2.65 11.98
N LYS A 338 19.23 -3.01 11.51
CA LYS A 338 20.01 -2.22 10.52
C LYS A 338 19.29 -2.02 9.18
N ASN A 339 18.58 -3.04 8.69
CA ASN A 339 17.85 -2.99 7.43
C ASN A 339 16.32 -2.79 7.65
N GLY A 340 15.90 -2.68 8.90
CA GLY A 340 14.51 -2.82 9.33
C GLY A 340 14.05 -4.29 9.39
N THR A 341 12.84 -4.52 9.91
CA THR A 341 12.10 -5.79 9.90
C THR A 341 10.86 -5.67 9.03
N GLU A 342 10.49 -6.72 8.29
CA GLU A 342 9.20 -6.75 7.56
C GLU A 342 8.01 -6.88 8.53
N GLN A 343 8.23 -7.51 9.69
CA GLN A 343 7.26 -7.62 10.76
C GLN A 343 7.12 -6.29 11.50
N ASP A 344 5.88 -5.95 11.87
CA ASP A 344 5.51 -4.84 12.75
C ASP A 344 5.81 -5.13 14.25
N LEU A 345 6.62 -6.16 14.51
CA LEU A 345 6.91 -6.74 15.82
C LEU A 345 8.41 -6.93 16.01
N PHE A 346 8.92 -6.60 17.20
CA PHE A 346 10.31 -6.83 17.59
C PHE A 346 10.39 -7.32 19.04
N ILE A 347 11.15 -8.39 19.28
CA ILE A 347 11.29 -9.00 20.61
C ILE A 347 12.65 -8.63 21.20
N ILE A 348 12.65 -8.22 22.47
CA ILE A 348 13.85 -7.91 23.25
C ILE A 348 13.93 -8.90 24.40
N ASP A 349 14.89 -9.82 24.35
CA ASP A 349 15.14 -10.80 25.41
C ASP A 349 16.04 -10.22 26.51
N GLY A 350 15.95 -10.78 27.74
CA GLY A 350 16.85 -10.42 28.84
C GLY A 350 16.62 -9.02 29.42
N HIS A 351 15.40 -8.49 29.38
CA HIS A 351 15.13 -7.12 29.84
C HIS A 351 15.29 -6.99 31.36
N THR A 352 16.12 -6.04 31.80
CA THR A 352 16.61 -5.97 33.19
C THR A 352 16.51 -4.59 33.84
N HIS A 353 16.63 -3.52 33.05
CA HIS A 353 16.69 -2.12 33.50
C HIS A 353 15.64 -1.29 32.77
N THR A 354 15.19 -0.18 33.36
CA THR A 354 14.25 0.72 32.69
C THR A 354 14.81 1.20 31.35
N ALA A 355 14.00 1.17 30.29
CA ALA A 355 14.38 1.72 28.99
C ALA A 355 13.16 2.32 28.27
N GLY A 356 13.40 3.38 27.49
CA GLY A 356 12.46 3.86 26.49
C GLY A 356 12.80 3.33 25.10
N TYR A 357 11.81 3.22 24.23
CA TYR A 357 11.94 2.78 22.85
C TYR A 357 11.11 3.67 21.91
N VAL A 358 11.55 3.82 20.66
CA VAL A 358 10.75 4.36 19.56
C VAL A 358 10.86 3.46 18.33
N CYS A 359 9.85 3.51 17.47
CA CYS A 359 9.90 2.88 16.15
C CYS A 359 9.74 3.90 15.02
N ARG A 360 10.13 3.50 13.82
CA ARG A 360 10.03 4.28 12.57
C ARG A 360 9.82 3.31 11.42
N ALA A 361 8.92 3.58 10.49
CA ALA A 361 8.80 2.81 9.26
C ALA A 361 9.61 3.45 8.12
N GLY A 362 10.02 2.65 7.14
CA GLY A 362 10.59 3.13 5.88
C GLY A 362 10.27 2.22 4.70
N ARG A 363 10.13 2.77 3.50
CA ARG A 363 9.89 2.02 2.25
C ARG A 363 10.47 2.73 1.03
N GLY A 364 10.59 2.00 -0.09
CA GLY A 364 11.10 2.54 -1.36
C GLY A 364 12.64 2.63 -1.42
N ASP A 365 13.16 3.02 -2.58
CA ASP A 365 14.58 3.26 -2.82
C ASP A 365 14.75 4.56 -3.65
N PRO A 366 15.36 5.63 -3.10
CA PRO A 366 15.89 5.75 -1.74
C PRO A 366 14.78 5.71 -0.67
N VAL A 367 15.10 5.17 0.50
CA VAL A 367 14.11 4.89 1.57
C VAL A 367 13.43 6.17 2.07
N PHE A 368 12.13 6.28 1.79
CA PHE A 368 11.25 7.24 2.45
C PHE A 368 10.88 6.71 3.85
N TYR A 369 11.20 7.50 4.88
CA TYR A 369 10.90 7.16 6.27
C TYR A 369 9.71 7.95 6.85
N SER A 370 8.98 7.33 7.76
CA SER A 370 7.98 7.99 8.63
C SER A 370 8.63 9.00 9.59
N TRP A 371 7.81 9.66 10.41
CA TRP A 371 8.28 10.23 11.68
C TRP A 371 8.66 9.12 12.67
N TYR A 372 9.41 9.45 13.72
CA TYR A 372 9.55 8.54 14.87
C TYR A 372 8.23 8.49 15.65
N SER A 373 7.95 7.36 16.29
CA SER A 373 6.83 7.26 17.24
C SER A 373 7.05 8.14 18.46
N ASN A 374 6.00 8.34 19.26
CA ASN A 374 6.18 8.71 20.65
C ASN A 374 6.99 7.62 21.39
N PRO A 375 7.78 7.98 22.43
CA PRO A 375 8.56 7.02 23.19
C PRO A 375 7.69 6.24 24.18
N GLU A 376 7.72 4.91 24.06
CA GLU A 376 7.10 3.99 25.01
C GLU A 376 8.16 3.42 25.97
N PHE A 377 7.76 3.10 27.20
CA PHE A 377 8.68 2.74 28.28
C PHE A 377 8.41 1.34 28.84
N VAL A 378 9.51 0.63 29.09
CA VAL A 378 9.53 -0.68 29.74
C VAL A 378 10.27 -0.51 31.05
N TRP A 379 9.53 -0.62 32.16
CA TRP A 379 9.99 -0.27 33.49
C TRP A 379 10.56 -1.48 34.25
N SER A 380 11.61 -1.25 35.03
CA SER A 380 12.15 -2.25 35.97
C SER A 380 12.16 -1.68 37.39
N GLY A 381 11.75 -2.50 38.36
CA GLY A 381 11.88 -2.16 39.78
C GLY A 381 13.28 -2.40 40.35
N ASP A 382 14.18 -2.98 39.56
CA ASP A 382 15.53 -3.38 40.01
C ASP A 382 16.52 -2.22 40.00
N ILE A 383 17.17 -2.01 41.14
CA ILE A 383 18.24 -1.02 41.35
C ILE A 383 19.47 -1.40 40.51
N ASN A 384 19.99 -0.43 39.77
CA ASN A 384 21.28 -0.48 39.10
C ASN A 384 22.27 0.42 39.86
N SER A 385 23.52 0.01 40.02
CA SER A 385 24.56 0.81 40.69
C SER A 385 24.91 2.09 39.92
N ALA A 386 24.70 2.12 38.60
CA ALA A 386 24.99 3.29 37.78
C ALA A 386 23.87 4.35 37.83
N ALA A 387 22.62 3.96 38.07
CA ALA A 387 21.48 4.86 38.26
C ALA A 387 20.36 4.21 39.10
N SER A 388 19.94 4.90 40.15
CA SER A 388 18.92 4.44 41.10
C SER A 388 18.03 5.58 41.58
N LEU A 389 16.81 5.23 42.02
CA LEU A 389 15.79 6.15 42.55
C LEU A 389 15.27 5.62 43.90
N THR A 390 15.42 6.42 44.94
CA THR A 390 14.84 6.19 46.27
C THR A 390 13.66 7.14 46.52
N VAL A 391 12.74 6.75 47.41
CA VAL A 391 11.53 7.51 47.75
C VAL A 391 11.47 7.71 49.25
N SER A 392 11.17 8.93 49.69
CA SER A 392 11.03 9.30 51.10
C SER A 392 9.74 10.09 51.34
N PRO A 393 8.82 9.64 52.22
CA PRO A 393 8.82 8.34 52.91
C PRO A 393 8.73 7.15 51.94
N ASP A 394 9.23 5.98 52.35
CA ASP A 394 9.17 4.76 51.53
C ASP A 394 7.75 4.19 51.50
N SER A 395 6.96 4.56 50.48
CA SER A 395 5.64 3.96 50.27
C SER A 395 5.11 4.07 48.85
N VAL A 396 4.25 3.12 48.47
CA VAL A 396 3.46 3.13 47.22
C VAL A 396 2.32 4.16 47.28
N GLN A 397 1.67 4.31 48.43
CA GLN A 397 0.52 5.21 48.62
C GLN A 397 0.92 6.42 49.47
N HIS A 398 0.57 7.62 49.03
CA HIS A 398 0.78 8.87 49.77
C HIS A 398 -0.49 9.72 49.74
N PHE A 399 -0.75 10.51 50.79
CA PHE A 399 -1.90 11.40 50.80
C PHE A 399 -1.67 12.61 49.90
N THR A 400 -2.74 13.07 49.23
CA THR A 400 -2.74 14.41 48.63
C THR A 400 -2.31 15.46 49.68
N LYS A 401 -1.42 16.38 49.27
CA LYS A 401 -0.75 17.40 50.11
C LYS A 401 0.28 16.89 51.14
N THR A 402 0.61 15.60 51.24
CA THR A 402 1.85 15.20 51.95
C THR A 402 3.06 15.37 51.04
N PRO A 403 4.19 15.94 51.52
CA PRO A 403 5.41 16.05 50.72
C PRO A 403 6.03 14.66 50.54
N VAL A 404 6.52 14.40 49.33
CA VAL A 404 7.23 13.18 48.95
C VAL A 404 8.48 13.59 48.19
N SER A 405 9.63 13.03 48.56
CA SER A 405 10.92 13.28 47.92
C SER A 405 11.37 12.05 47.13
N LEU A 406 11.84 12.30 45.92
CA LEU A 406 12.33 11.33 44.94
C LEU A 406 13.81 11.64 44.69
N SER A 407 14.71 10.82 45.22
CA SER A 407 16.16 11.10 45.24
C SER A 407 16.90 10.18 44.28
N CYS A 408 17.65 10.77 43.35
CA CYS A 408 18.48 10.04 42.40
C CYS A 408 19.90 9.83 42.96
N GLU A 409 20.42 8.61 42.82
CA GLU A 409 21.75 8.20 43.27
C GLU A 409 22.42 7.31 42.20
N GLY A 410 23.71 7.47 41.95
CA GLY A 410 24.44 6.72 40.93
C GLY A 410 25.69 7.43 40.42
N ASN A 411 26.18 7.03 39.25
CA ASN A 411 27.46 7.48 38.66
C ASN A 411 27.37 8.80 37.87
N SER A 412 26.43 9.70 38.21
CA SER A 412 26.24 10.97 37.51
C SER A 412 26.02 12.13 38.48
N THR A 413 26.48 13.32 38.09
CA THR A 413 26.33 14.57 38.84
C THR A 413 25.02 15.29 38.54
N GLU A 414 24.48 15.14 37.33
CA GLU A 414 23.23 15.77 36.91
C GLU A 414 22.11 14.73 36.71
N TRP A 415 20.92 15.10 37.16
CA TRP A 415 19.75 14.20 37.22
C TRP A 415 18.47 14.94 36.86
N ARG A 416 17.60 14.27 36.10
CA ARG A 416 16.22 14.70 35.87
C ARG A 416 15.26 13.61 36.32
N VAL A 417 14.38 13.91 37.28
CA VAL A 417 13.25 13.02 37.58
C VAL A 417 12.14 13.24 36.54
N ARG A 418 11.68 12.15 35.93
CA ARG A 418 10.49 12.08 35.06
C ARG A 418 9.32 11.45 35.80
N MET A 419 8.13 11.70 35.27
CA MET A 419 6.90 11.00 35.60
C MET A 419 6.14 10.65 34.31
N PHE A 420 5.55 9.46 34.26
CA PHE A 420 4.53 9.06 33.30
C PHE A 420 3.19 8.89 34.02
N SER A 421 2.17 9.65 33.61
CA SER A 421 0.82 9.63 34.19
C SER A 421 -0.23 9.47 33.10
N LYS A 422 -1.20 8.57 33.29
CA LYS A 422 -2.27 8.36 32.30
C LYS A 422 -3.22 9.57 32.20
N PRO A 423 -3.73 9.95 31.00
CA PRO A 423 -3.36 9.44 29.68
C PRO A 423 -2.03 10.03 29.18
N ASP A 424 -0.98 9.21 29.29
CA ASP A 424 0.30 9.24 28.60
C ASP A 424 1.07 10.58 28.62
N TYR A 425 0.93 11.34 29.72
CA TYR A 425 1.69 12.55 30.00
C TYR A 425 3.08 12.23 30.56
N LEU A 426 4.10 12.39 29.72
CA LEU A 426 5.53 12.31 30.07
C LEU A 426 6.05 13.68 30.54
N LEU A 427 6.18 13.89 31.86
CA LEU A 427 6.46 15.20 32.46
C LEU A 427 7.74 15.22 33.32
N PRO A 428 8.64 16.21 33.14
CA PRO A 428 9.78 16.41 34.04
C PRO A 428 9.34 17.01 35.39
N CYS A 429 10.11 16.77 36.45
CA CYS A 429 9.88 17.27 37.81
C CYS A 429 9.47 18.76 37.87
N SER A 430 10.10 19.63 37.08
CA SER A 430 9.79 21.06 37.00
C SER A 430 8.33 21.40 36.65
N SER A 431 7.55 20.44 36.15
CA SER A 431 6.12 20.59 35.84
C SER A 431 5.17 20.24 37.00
N TRP A 432 5.64 19.49 38.01
CA TRP A 432 4.81 18.93 39.09
C TRP A 432 5.46 18.91 40.48
N GLY A 433 6.70 19.35 40.58
CA GLY A 433 7.53 19.33 41.78
C GLY A 433 8.63 20.39 41.74
N THR A 434 9.64 20.22 42.58
CA THR A 434 10.80 21.12 42.67
C THR A 434 12.07 20.28 42.80
N MET A 435 13.02 20.46 41.86
CA MET A 435 14.35 19.86 41.94
C MET A 435 15.22 20.61 42.98
N THR A 436 16.06 19.89 43.69
CA THR A 436 17.08 20.42 44.61
C THR A 436 18.23 19.41 44.65
N GLY A 437 19.33 19.72 43.94
CA GLY A 437 20.34 18.71 43.63
C GLY A 437 19.74 17.53 42.85
N SER A 438 20.10 16.30 43.24
CA SER A 438 19.54 15.07 42.66
C SER A 438 18.13 14.70 43.15
N THR A 439 17.51 15.52 44.00
CA THR A 439 16.20 15.21 44.63
C THR A 439 15.08 16.07 44.03
N CYS A 440 14.00 15.43 43.60
CA CYS A 440 12.73 16.09 43.27
C CYS A 440 11.75 15.98 44.45
N THR A 441 11.16 17.09 44.88
CA THR A 441 10.06 17.08 45.86
C THR A 441 8.72 17.30 45.14
N ILE A 442 7.75 16.41 45.33
CA ILE A 442 6.40 16.54 44.74
C ILE A 442 5.66 17.71 45.40
N THR A 443 5.18 18.66 44.59
CA THR A 443 4.38 19.81 45.06
C THR A 443 2.95 19.75 44.54
N ARG A 444 2.75 19.37 43.27
CA ARG A 444 1.43 19.13 42.65
C ARG A 444 0.94 17.71 42.95
N SER A 445 0.60 17.49 44.22
CA SER A 445 0.27 16.20 44.84
C SER A 445 -1.14 15.68 44.48
N TRP A 446 -1.46 15.62 43.19
CA TRP A 446 -2.70 15.05 42.63
C TRP A 446 -2.47 14.10 41.44
N LEU A 447 -1.24 14.01 40.93
CA LEU A 447 -0.87 13.11 39.83
C LEU A 447 -0.32 11.80 40.42
N SER A 448 -0.92 10.68 40.04
CA SER A 448 -0.40 9.33 40.31
C SER A 448 0.30 8.82 39.06
N GLY A 449 1.40 8.08 39.18
CA GLY A 449 2.14 7.65 38.00
C GLY A 449 3.41 6.87 38.30
N VAL A 450 4.15 6.58 37.23
CA VAL A 450 5.45 5.92 37.28
C VAL A 450 6.54 6.98 37.22
N TYR A 451 7.50 6.93 38.15
CA TYR A 451 8.60 7.88 38.29
C TYR A 451 9.94 7.18 38.10
N TRP A 452 10.89 7.87 37.48
CA TRP A 452 12.29 7.41 37.31
C TRP A 452 13.24 8.61 37.19
N CYS A 453 14.53 8.35 37.38
CA CYS A 453 15.62 9.30 37.13
C CYS A 453 16.24 9.06 35.75
N GLU A 454 16.60 10.15 35.08
CA GLU A 454 17.42 10.20 33.86
C GLU A 454 18.77 10.87 34.19
N SER A 455 19.88 10.27 33.76
CA SER A 455 21.23 10.82 33.94
C SER A 455 21.73 11.59 32.69
N GLU A 456 22.79 12.39 32.87
CA GLU A 456 23.54 12.99 31.75
C GLU A 456 24.13 11.91 30.82
N THR A 457 24.55 10.78 31.40
CA THR A 457 25.14 9.63 30.70
C THR A 457 24.12 8.76 29.95
N GLY A 458 22.89 9.26 29.73
CA GLY A 458 21.88 8.58 28.93
C GLY A 458 21.27 7.34 29.60
N GLN A 459 21.30 7.25 30.93
CA GLN A 459 20.80 6.10 31.68
C GLN A 459 19.48 6.38 32.40
N PHE A 460 18.72 5.32 32.64
CA PHE A 460 17.50 5.33 33.45
C PHE A 460 17.73 4.56 34.75
N SER A 461 17.13 5.02 35.85
CA SER A 461 17.11 4.28 37.12
C SER A 461 16.09 3.13 37.13
N ASN A 462 15.99 2.42 38.26
CA ASN A 462 14.75 1.74 38.63
C ASN A 462 13.57 2.72 38.58
N ALA A 463 12.40 2.21 38.22
CA ALA A 463 11.15 2.94 38.21
C ALA A 463 10.29 2.59 39.42
N VAL A 464 9.49 3.54 39.90
CA VAL A 464 8.57 3.37 41.04
C VAL A 464 7.17 3.87 40.67
N ASN A 465 6.14 3.10 41.02
CA ASN A 465 4.75 3.49 40.79
C ASN A 465 4.16 4.05 42.09
N ILE A 466 3.74 5.32 42.09
CA ILE A 466 3.23 6.02 43.28
C ILE A 466 1.79 6.47 43.05
N THR A 467 0.93 6.18 44.03
CA THR A 467 -0.50 6.52 44.04
C THR A 467 -0.78 7.65 45.03
N MET A 468 -1.42 8.72 44.56
CA MET A 468 -1.84 9.88 45.34
C MET A 468 -3.29 9.71 45.82
N GLU A 469 -3.47 9.61 47.13
CA GLU A 469 -4.72 9.24 47.76
C GLU A 469 -5.49 10.44 48.36
N TYR A 470 -6.76 10.53 48.01
CA TYR A 470 -7.70 11.55 48.51
C TYR A 470 -8.40 11.12 49.80
N GLY A 471 -8.49 9.80 50.03
CA GLY A 471 -9.16 9.20 51.17
C GLY A 471 -8.53 9.56 52.52
N GLU A 472 -9.15 9.05 53.60
CA GLU A 472 -8.70 9.31 54.97
C GLU A 472 -7.74 8.24 55.52
N MET A 473 -7.53 7.13 54.80
CA MET A 473 -6.60 6.05 55.18
C MET A 473 -5.85 5.48 53.96
N ILE A 474 -4.59 5.08 54.18
CA ILE A 474 -3.73 4.40 53.20
C ILE A 474 -3.09 3.13 53.80
N LEU A 475 -2.65 2.22 52.93
CA LEU A 475 -1.78 1.10 53.27
C LEU A 475 -0.32 1.50 53.06
N VAL A 476 0.42 1.65 54.17
CA VAL A 476 1.87 1.81 54.16
C VAL A 476 2.48 0.48 53.72
N SER A 477 3.03 0.48 52.52
CA SER A 477 3.62 -0.67 51.83
C SER A 477 4.85 -0.19 51.06
N PRO A 478 6.00 -0.90 51.12
CA PRO A 478 7.26 -0.42 50.56
C PRO A 478 7.17 -0.24 49.05
N VAL A 479 7.82 0.80 48.52
CA VAL A 479 7.71 1.15 47.09
C VAL A 479 8.60 0.31 46.17
N ARG A 480 9.61 -0.37 46.73
CA ARG A 480 10.57 -1.22 46.02
C ARG A 480 10.29 -2.71 46.31
N PRO A 481 10.56 -3.63 45.36
CA PRO A 481 10.46 -5.06 45.61
C PRO A 481 11.33 -5.49 46.79
N VAL A 482 10.79 -6.34 47.67
CA VAL A 482 11.54 -6.88 48.82
C VAL A 482 12.18 -8.20 48.42
N ALA A 483 13.46 -8.40 48.77
CA ALA A 483 14.17 -9.64 48.49
C ALA A 483 13.71 -10.78 49.41
N GLU A 484 13.66 -12.00 48.88
CA GLU A 484 13.28 -13.18 49.67
C GLU A 484 14.16 -13.39 50.91
N GLY A 485 13.55 -13.90 51.98
CA GLY A 485 14.17 -14.08 53.29
C GLY A 485 14.23 -12.82 54.15
N LEU A 486 14.08 -11.61 53.59
CA LEU A 486 13.99 -10.38 54.38
C LEU A 486 12.63 -10.24 55.06
N PRO A 487 12.56 -9.59 56.24
CA PRO A 487 11.29 -9.23 56.86
C PRO A 487 10.67 -7.98 56.21
N VAL A 488 9.34 -7.92 56.16
CA VAL A 488 8.58 -6.69 55.83
C VAL A 488 7.46 -6.48 56.84
N THR A 489 7.17 -5.22 57.14
CA THR A 489 6.02 -4.81 57.96
C THR A 489 5.13 -3.89 57.13
N LEU A 490 3.84 -4.21 57.06
CA LEU A 490 2.79 -3.43 56.42
C LEU A 490 1.89 -2.84 57.52
N SER A 491 1.57 -1.55 57.44
CA SER A 491 0.71 -0.90 58.43
C SER A 491 -0.26 0.08 57.80
N CYS A 492 -1.31 0.47 58.51
CA CYS A 492 -2.33 1.36 57.96
C CYS A 492 -2.42 2.67 58.72
N LYS A 493 -2.43 3.76 57.95
CA LYS A 493 -2.17 5.11 58.44
C LYS A 493 -3.32 6.03 58.04
N LEU A 494 -3.79 6.82 59.01
CA LEU A 494 -4.72 7.92 58.77
C LEU A 494 -3.99 9.16 58.25
N LYS A 495 -4.75 10.02 57.58
CA LYS A 495 -4.33 11.35 57.09
C LYS A 495 -3.78 12.26 58.18
N THR A 496 -4.20 12.06 59.42
CA THR A 496 -3.67 12.69 60.64
C THR A 496 -2.25 12.24 61.04
N GLY A 497 -1.64 11.31 60.29
CA GLY A 497 -0.37 10.69 60.61
C GLY A 497 -0.46 9.44 61.50
N THR A 498 -1.62 9.21 62.13
CA THR A 498 -1.84 8.13 63.12
C THR A 498 -1.84 6.75 62.47
N VAL A 499 -0.98 5.84 62.94
CA VAL A 499 -1.08 4.41 62.61
C VAL A 499 -2.27 3.81 63.37
N LEU A 500 -3.16 3.12 62.65
CA LEU A 500 -4.36 2.50 63.21
C LEU A 500 -4.02 1.28 64.07
N TYR A 501 -4.79 1.12 65.14
CA TYR A 501 -5.06 -0.17 65.75
C TYR A 501 -6.41 -0.69 65.26
N ASP A 502 -6.71 -1.96 65.50
CA ASP A 502 -7.98 -2.60 65.15
C ASP A 502 -8.31 -2.58 63.64
N VAL A 503 -7.38 -3.13 62.85
CA VAL A 503 -7.46 -3.25 61.40
C VAL A 503 -7.36 -4.70 60.93
N ASP A 504 -8.25 -5.06 60.00
CA ASP A 504 -8.22 -6.34 59.28
C ASP A 504 -7.35 -6.20 58.02
N PHE A 505 -6.35 -7.06 57.85
CA PHE A 505 -5.52 -7.10 56.63
C PHE A 505 -6.00 -8.19 55.66
N TYR A 506 -6.05 -7.85 54.38
CA TYR A 506 -6.44 -8.74 53.29
C TYR A 506 -5.36 -8.79 52.22
N LYS A 507 -5.15 -9.97 51.64
CA LYS A 507 -4.30 -10.22 50.48
C LYS A 507 -5.12 -10.91 49.39
N ASN A 508 -5.11 -10.37 48.18
CA ASN A 508 -5.93 -10.83 47.06
C ASN A 508 -7.41 -11.01 47.48
N ASP A 509 -7.92 -10.01 48.21
CA ASP A 509 -9.23 -9.95 48.88
C ASP A 509 -9.54 -11.04 49.94
N LYS A 510 -8.65 -12.00 50.19
CA LYS A 510 -8.74 -12.96 51.30
C LYS A 510 -8.20 -12.35 52.59
N LEU A 511 -8.94 -12.51 53.69
CA LEU A 511 -8.52 -12.10 55.04
C LEU A 511 -7.28 -12.90 55.49
N ILE A 512 -6.26 -12.22 56.03
CA ILE A 512 -5.00 -12.85 56.48
C ILE A 512 -4.57 -12.46 57.91
N GLN A 513 -5.04 -11.33 58.44
CA GLN A 513 -4.84 -10.95 59.85
C GLN A 513 -6.08 -10.19 60.35
N ASN A 514 -6.60 -10.58 61.52
CA ASN A 514 -7.85 -10.06 62.08
C ASN A 514 -7.81 -9.93 63.63
N ASP A 515 -6.63 -9.72 64.18
CA ASP A 515 -6.41 -9.48 65.61
C ASP A 515 -6.31 -7.98 65.94
N THR A 516 -5.66 -7.61 67.04
CA THR A 516 -5.51 -6.21 67.51
C THR A 516 -4.14 -5.59 67.17
N ARG A 517 -3.25 -6.30 66.47
CA ARG A 517 -1.96 -5.76 66.01
C ARG A 517 -2.18 -4.60 65.03
N ARG A 518 -1.38 -3.55 65.19
CA ARG A 518 -1.39 -2.34 64.33
C ARG A 518 -0.82 -2.59 62.93
N GLU A 519 -0.01 -3.65 62.81
CA GLU A 519 0.82 -3.93 61.66
C GLU A 519 0.81 -5.43 61.36
N LEU A 520 1.04 -5.77 60.10
CA LEU A 520 1.20 -7.11 59.57
C LEU A 520 2.69 -7.30 59.24
N THR A 521 3.38 -8.15 59.99
CA THR A 521 4.79 -8.48 59.75
C THR A 521 4.91 -9.85 59.11
N ILE A 522 5.57 -9.91 57.95
CA ILE A 522 5.99 -11.15 57.29
C ILE A 522 7.49 -11.30 57.60
N SER A 523 7.84 -12.24 58.48
CA SER A 523 9.20 -12.33 59.05
C SER A 523 10.27 -12.80 58.07
N ALA A 524 9.89 -13.54 57.03
CA ALA A 524 10.75 -13.97 55.95
C ALA A 524 9.90 -14.05 54.68
N VAL A 525 10.08 -13.08 53.78
CA VAL A 525 9.30 -12.96 52.54
C VAL A 525 9.65 -14.09 51.55
N SER A 526 8.63 -14.65 50.91
CA SER A 526 8.74 -15.64 49.82
C SER A 526 8.06 -15.13 48.55
N LYS A 527 8.34 -15.69 47.37
CA LYS A 527 7.59 -15.34 46.14
C LYS A 527 6.09 -15.63 46.25
N SER A 528 5.68 -16.51 47.16
CA SER A 528 4.25 -16.73 47.47
C SER A 528 3.60 -15.55 48.20
N ASP A 529 4.38 -14.64 48.79
CA ASP A 529 3.91 -13.44 49.48
C ASP A 529 3.47 -12.30 48.56
N GLU A 530 3.87 -12.34 47.29
CA GLU A 530 3.46 -11.36 46.27
C GLU A 530 1.93 -11.27 46.09
N GLY A 531 1.42 -10.06 45.83
CA GLY A 531 -0.02 -9.85 45.57
C GLY A 531 -0.56 -8.46 45.95
N PHE A 532 -1.88 -8.30 45.83
CA PHE A 532 -2.59 -7.08 46.22
C PHE A 532 -2.98 -7.10 47.70
N TYR A 533 -2.40 -6.21 48.50
CA TYR A 533 -2.72 -6.03 49.91
C TYR A 533 -3.66 -4.82 50.10
N LYS A 534 -4.54 -4.90 51.11
CA LYS A 534 -5.37 -3.78 51.60
C LYS A 534 -5.70 -4.00 53.09
N CYS A 535 -6.14 -2.95 53.78
CA CYS A 535 -6.66 -3.07 55.15
C CYS A 535 -8.05 -2.44 55.29
N LYS A 536 -8.82 -2.91 56.28
CA LYS A 536 -10.13 -2.38 56.65
C LYS A 536 -10.15 -2.02 58.13
N ARG A 537 -10.78 -0.90 58.50
CA ARG A 537 -11.00 -0.53 59.91
C ARG A 537 -12.27 -1.19 60.43
N ARG A 538 -12.14 -1.91 61.54
CA ARG A 538 -13.20 -2.71 62.17
C ARG A 538 -14.31 -1.84 62.79
N ASP A 539 -13.94 -0.85 63.60
CA ASP A 539 -14.82 0.13 64.28
C ASP A 539 -15.67 1.06 63.40
N SER A 540 -15.51 1.06 62.06
CA SER A 540 -16.15 2.07 61.21
C SER A 540 -17.51 1.64 60.70
N VAL A 541 -18.55 2.45 60.96
CA VAL A 541 -19.93 2.24 60.46
C VAL A 541 -19.95 2.11 58.93
N ASP A 542 -19.09 2.86 58.24
CA ASP A 542 -18.94 2.81 56.77
C ASP A 542 -18.09 1.62 56.26
N GLY A 543 -17.44 0.85 57.16
CA GLY A 543 -16.51 -0.22 56.78
C GLY A 543 -15.27 0.26 56.00
N ARG A 544 -14.71 1.42 56.36
CA ARG A 544 -13.64 2.11 55.63
C ARG A 544 -12.45 1.19 55.37
N THR A 545 -12.03 1.16 54.12
CA THR A 545 -10.99 0.26 53.58
C THR A 545 -9.97 1.08 52.79
N SER A 546 -8.69 0.75 52.85
CA SER A 546 -7.66 1.38 52.02
C SER A 546 -7.81 0.98 50.55
N SER A 547 -7.28 1.79 49.64
CA SER A 547 -6.95 1.32 48.30
C SER A 547 -6.01 0.12 48.35
N LYS A 548 -6.11 -0.75 47.34
CA LYS A 548 -5.19 -1.88 47.18
C LYS A 548 -3.79 -1.38 46.79
N SER A 549 -2.76 -1.97 47.37
CA SER A 549 -1.36 -1.79 46.95
C SER A 549 -0.80 -3.12 46.47
N TRP A 550 0.07 -3.11 45.46
CA TRP A 550 0.79 -4.31 45.04
C TRP A 550 2.09 -4.45 45.83
N PHE A 551 2.23 -5.56 46.55
CA PHE A 551 3.48 -5.94 47.19
C PHE A 551 4.24 -6.89 46.28
N SER A 552 5.47 -6.52 45.90
CA SER A 552 6.31 -7.28 44.97
C SER A 552 7.52 -7.91 45.66
N VAL A 553 7.86 -9.13 45.23
CA VAL A 553 8.93 -9.94 45.79
C VAL A 553 10.00 -10.23 44.74
N LYS A 554 11.24 -9.84 45.06
CA LYS A 554 12.43 -10.16 44.29
C LYS A 554 12.97 -11.52 44.72
N SER A 555 13.00 -12.47 43.78
CA SER A 555 13.67 -13.76 43.97
C SER A 555 15.11 -13.54 44.41
N SER A 556 15.54 -14.26 45.45
CA SER A 556 16.96 -14.28 45.79
C SER A 556 17.68 -15.11 44.74
N GLY A 557 18.53 -14.45 43.95
CA GLY A 557 19.45 -15.12 43.03
C GLY A 557 20.53 -15.90 43.77
N HIS A 558 20.15 -17.01 44.40
CA HIS A 558 20.99 -18.19 44.33
C HIS A 558 21.17 -18.48 42.84
N GLY A 559 22.32 -18.09 42.30
CA GLY A 559 22.71 -18.59 41.01
C GLY A 559 22.69 -20.11 41.11
N GLU A 560 22.03 -20.77 40.16
CA GLU A 560 22.30 -22.17 39.90
C GLU A 560 23.78 -22.26 39.56
N ALA A 561 24.59 -22.61 40.56
CA ALA A 561 25.97 -23.02 40.40
C ALA A 561 25.90 -24.32 39.60
N SER A 562 25.81 -24.15 38.27
CA SER A 562 25.34 -25.14 37.30
C SER A 562 25.89 -26.51 37.65
N GLU A 563 25.05 -27.55 37.71
CA GLU A 563 25.53 -28.90 38.02
C GLU A 563 26.35 -29.52 36.88
N PHE A 564 26.44 -28.85 35.72
CA PHE A 564 27.19 -29.31 34.54
C PHE A 564 28.67 -29.64 34.80
N PRO A 565 29.48 -28.85 35.52
CA PRO A 565 30.86 -29.24 35.84
C PRO A 565 30.91 -30.47 36.75
N VAL A 566 29.97 -30.62 37.68
CA VAL A 566 29.89 -31.78 38.57
C VAL A 566 29.54 -33.04 37.78
N LEU A 567 28.52 -32.96 36.91
CA LEU A 567 28.14 -34.06 36.01
C LEU A 567 29.24 -34.41 35.00
N LEU A 568 29.98 -33.43 34.48
CA LEU A 568 31.14 -33.68 33.61
C LEU A 568 32.30 -34.33 34.37
N ILE A 569 32.61 -33.90 35.59
CA ILE A 569 33.66 -34.51 36.43
C ILE A 569 33.26 -35.93 36.84
N VAL A 570 32.03 -36.16 37.27
CA VAL A 570 31.51 -37.49 37.60
C VAL A 570 31.48 -38.39 36.36
N GLY A 571 31.05 -37.87 35.21
CA GLY A 571 31.08 -38.59 33.93
C GLY A 571 32.49 -39.00 33.51
N LEU A 572 33.47 -38.11 33.66
CA LEU A 572 34.89 -38.42 33.43
C LEU A 572 35.43 -39.49 34.40
N LEU A 573 35.13 -39.37 35.69
CA LEU A 573 35.58 -40.34 36.71
C LEU A 573 34.94 -41.73 36.50
N CYS A 574 33.66 -41.79 36.14
CA CYS A 574 32.97 -43.03 35.77
C CYS A 574 33.54 -43.61 34.47
N GLY A 575 33.76 -42.79 33.44
CA GLY A 575 34.36 -43.21 32.16
C GLY A 575 35.77 -43.79 32.33
N VAL A 576 36.64 -43.10 33.08
CA VAL A 576 37.99 -43.59 33.41
C VAL A 576 37.92 -44.90 34.21
N SER A 577 37.00 -45.01 35.17
CA SER A 577 36.80 -46.24 35.95
C SER A 577 36.35 -47.43 35.08
N LEU A 578 35.44 -47.19 34.11
CA LEU A 578 35.00 -48.20 33.15
C LEU A 578 36.13 -48.64 32.21
N ILE A 579 36.97 -47.70 31.75
CA ILE A 579 38.16 -48.02 30.93
C ILE A 579 39.17 -48.87 31.72
N ILE A 580 39.42 -48.53 33.00
CA ILE A 580 40.30 -49.32 33.88
C ILE A 580 39.75 -50.73 34.10
N LEU A 581 38.44 -50.87 34.31
CA LEU A 581 37.77 -52.18 34.43
C LEU A 581 37.86 -53.00 33.13
N LEU A 582 37.69 -52.37 31.96
CA LEU A 582 37.89 -53.01 30.66
C LEU A 582 39.34 -53.49 30.45
N LEU A 583 40.33 -52.67 30.81
CA LEU A 583 41.74 -53.04 30.72
C LEU A 583 42.11 -54.17 31.70
N LEU A 584 41.56 -54.17 32.91
CA LEU A 584 41.67 -55.28 33.86
C LEU A 584 41.02 -56.56 33.31
N PHE A 585 39.83 -56.47 32.71
CA PHE A 585 39.15 -57.62 32.11
C PHE A 585 39.94 -58.19 30.92
N LEU A 586 40.49 -57.33 30.06
CA LEU A 586 41.36 -57.72 28.93
C LEU A 586 42.71 -58.31 29.41
N TYR A 587 43.28 -57.82 30.51
CA TYR A 587 44.47 -58.38 31.14
C TYR A 587 44.19 -59.79 31.71
N LEU A 588 43.08 -59.96 32.44
CA LEU A 588 42.63 -61.27 32.95
C LEU A 588 42.32 -62.24 31.81
N TYR A 589 41.69 -61.77 30.73
CA TYR A 589 41.40 -62.59 29.55
C TYR A 589 42.67 -63.01 28.81
N ARG A 590 43.66 -62.14 28.64
CA ARG A 590 45.00 -62.53 28.14
C ARG A 590 45.65 -63.58 29.04
N LYS A 591 45.67 -63.34 30.35
CA LYS A 591 46.22 -64.28 31.35
C LYS A 591 45.52 -65.65 31.37
N SER A 592 44.28 -65.74 30.84
CA SER A 592 43.56 -67.02 30.68
C SER A 592 43.93 -67.83 29.43
N LYS A 593 44.65 -67.24 28.46
CA LYS A 593 45.02 -67.91 27.19
C LYS A 593 46.46 -68.43 27.13
N ASP A 594 47.34 -68.06 28.05
CA ASP A 594 48.75 -68.50 28.06
C ASP A 594 48.95 -69.88 28.75
N SER A 595 47.99 -70.81 28.60
CA SER A 595 48.08 -72.18 29.13
C SER A 595 47.39 -73.20 28.21
N CYS A 596 48.15 -74.21 27.79
CA CYS A 596 47.85 -75.16 26.71
C CYS A 596 47.72 -74.53 25.31
N TYR A 597 48.16 -75.15 24.21
CA TYR A 597 48.62 -76.54 24.02
C TYR A 597 49.83 -76.59 23.06
N SER A 598 50.49 -77.74 22.92
CA SER A 598 51.82 -77.86 22.29
C SER A 598 51.88 -78.84 21.11
N ARG A 599 52.81 -78.59 20.16
CA ARG A 599 53.54 -79.61 19.33
C ARG A 599 52.66 -80.33 18.27
N SER A 600 52.98 -80.47 16.97
CA SER A 600 54.09 -80.07 16.05
C SER A 600 53.58 -80.32 14.58
N GLN A 601 54.27 -80.43 13.43
CA GLN A 601 55.70 -80.52 13.08
C GLN A 601 55.96 -80.30 11.56
N ARG A 602 56.96 -79.47 11.17
CA ARG A 602 57.61 -79.42 9.82
C ARG A 602 56.70 -79.02 8.61
N THR A 603 57.18 -78.54 7.45
CA THR A 603 58.54 -78.24 6.92
C THR A 603 58.45 -77.18 5.80
N ASN A 604 59.55 -76.43 5.57
CA ASN A 604 59.90 -75.72 4.30
C ASN A 604 58.98 -74.54 3.88
N GLN A 605 59.39 -73.55 3.07
CA GLN A 605 60.69 -73.24 2.43
C GLN A 605 60.85 -71.72 2.20
N SER A 606 62.03 -71.28 1.76
CA SER A 606 62.42 -69.91 1.34
C SER A 606 63.65 -70.06 0.39
N PRO A 607 64.11 -69.07 -0.42
CA PRO A 607 63.71 -67.65 -0.54
C PRO A 607 63.58 -67.08 -1.99
N ALA A 608 63.32 -65.76 -2.09
CA ALA A 608 63.76 -64.83 -3.16
C ALA A 608 63.11 -64.97 -4.58
N THR A 609 63.06 -63.96 -5.48
CA THR A 609 63.49 -62.53 -5.44
C THR A 609 62.66 -61.64 -6.41
N ASP A 610 62.80 -60.32 -6.26
CA ASP A 610 62.84 -59.26 -7.29
C ASP A 610 61.61 -58.58 -7.96
N HIS A 611 61.74 -57.24 -7.96
CA HIS A 611 61.38 -56.20 -8.95
C HIS A 611 59.93 -55.90 -9.41
N MET A 612 59.37 -54.89 -8.72
CA MET A 612 59.06 -53.53 -9.24
C MET A 612 57.80 -53.22 -10.08
N ILE A 613 57.21 -52.04 -9.78
CA ILE A 613 56.19 -51.27 -10.53
C ILE A 613 54.77 -51.91 -10.48
N ASN A 614 53.67 -51.22 -10.12
CA ASN A 614 53.45 -49.77 -9.95
C ASN A 614 52.66 -49.40 -8.66
N GLN A 615 52.37 -48.10 -8.52
CA GLN A 615 51.81 -47.44 -7.34
C GLN A 615 50.28 -47.54 -7.11
N ASP A 616 49.95 -47.46 -5.81
CA ASP A 616 48.87 -46.69 -5.15
C ASP A 616 47.38 -47.10 -5.07
N GLU A 617 46.84 -46.74 -3.90
CA GLU A 617 45.47 -46.40 -3.47
C GLU A 617 44.30 -47.43 -3.51
N THR A 618 44.24 -48.18 -2.40
CA THR A 618 43.07 -48.42 -1.53
C THR A 618 41.89 -49.31 -1.95
N ASN A 619 41.43 -50.12 -0.99
CA ASN A 619 40.39 -51.13 -1.15
C ASN A 619 38.95 -50.61 -1.07
N GLN A 620 38.04 -51.39 -1.66
CA GLN A 620 36.59 -51.24 -1.58
C GLN A 620 36.02 -51.79 -0.25
N ARG A 621 34.82 -51.31 0.14
CA ARG A 621 33.68 -52.05 0.78
C ARG A 621 33.96 -52.97 2.00
N GLU A 622 33.23 -52.92 3.14
CA GLU A 622 31.85 -52.49 3.43
C GLU A 622 31.66 -52.02 4.90
N ASN A 623 30.58 -51.24 5.15
CA ASN A 623 29.59 -51.31 6.27
C ASN A 623 30.02 -51.60 7.75
N ALA A 624 29.44 -50.98 8.79
CA ALA A 624 28.40 -49.93 8.88
C ALA A 624 28.23 -49.34 10.31
N SER A 625 27.51 -48.20 10.41
CA SER A 625 26.72 -47.70 11.58
C SER A 625 27.50 -47.15 12.81
N VAL A 626 27.01 -46.24 13.67
CA VAL A 626 25.70 -45.54 13.90
C VAL A 626 25.97 -44.06 14.33
N VAL A 627 24.90 -43.25 14.46
CA VAL A 627 24.75 -41.91 15.11
C VAL A 627 24.94 -40.74 14.12
N GLN A 628 23.90 -40.15 13.52
CA GLN A 628 22.63 -39.55 14.00
C GLN A 628 22.76 -38.02 14.20
N ASP A 629 22.48 -37.30 13.12
CA ASP A 629 22.41 -35.84 13.03
C ASP A 629 21.35 -35.49 11.98
N ASN A 630 20.47 -34.52 12.24
CA ASN A 630 19.23 -34.35 11.46
C ASN A 630 19.00 -32.88 11.05
N ALA A 631 19.64 -32.47 9.96
CA ALA A 631 19.46 -31.16 9.33
C ALA A 631 18.22 -31.13 8.41
N CYS A 632 17.58 -29.96 8.30
CA CYS A 632 16.46 -29.75 7.38
C CYS A 632 16.89 -29.85 5.91
N LEU A 633 16.14 -30.60 5.11
CA LEU A 633 16.47 -30.90 3.71
C LEU A 633 15.48 -30.21 2.77
N TYR A 634 15.98 -29.36 1.87
CA TYR A 634 15.18 -28.74 0.81
C TYR A 634 14.87 -29.78 -0.29
N ALA A 635 13.61 -29.92 -0.65
CA ALA A 635 13.19 -30.77 -1.78
C ALA A 635 13.20 -29.97 -3.10
N THR A 636 14.29 -30.04 -3.85
CA THR A 636 14.39 -29.42 -5.18
C THR A 636 13.58 -30.20 -6.21
N VAL A 637 12.48 -29.61 -6.71
CA VAL A 637 11.69 -30.17 -7.81
C VAL A 637 12.25 -29.70 -9.16
N ARG A 638 12.51 -30.64 -10.08
CA ARG A 638 12.75 -30.31 -11.50
C ARG A 638 11.40 -30.20 -12.21
N GLY A 639 11.16 -29.09 -12.91
CA GLY A 639 9.99 -28.95 -13.79
C GLY A 639 10.14 -29.77 -15.09
N PRO A 640 9.03 -30.17 -15.72
CA PRO A 640 9.01 -30.58 -17.13
C PRO A 640 9.13 -29.37 -18.06
N GLU A 641 9.41 -29.63 -19.34
CA GLU A 641 9.59 -28.59 -20.37
C GLU A 641 8.26 -27.93 -20.82
N GLU A 642 8.36 -26.75 -21.43
CA GLU A 642 7.23 -25.96 -21.95
C GLU A 642 6.46 -26.68 -23.06
N PRO A 643 5.18 -26.31 -23.26
CA PRO A 643 4.91 -25.39 -24.37
C PRO A 643 4.01 -24.20 -23.98
N ALA A 644 4.14 -23.11 -24.73
CA ALA A 644 3.49 -21.83 -24.45
C ALA A 644 1.99 -21.78 -24.79
N ASN A 645 1.19 -21.17 -23.91
CA ASN A 645 0.29 -20.06 -24.26
C ASN A 645 -0.17 -19.28 -23.02
N ASP A 646 -0.49 -18.00 -23.17
CA ASP A 646 -0.91 -17.12 -22.07
C ASP A 646 -2.41 -17.23 -21.73
N GLU A 647 -2.74 -17.65 -20.49
CA GLU A 647 -3.91 -17.13 -19.75
C GLU A 647 -3.74 -17.42 -18.24
N TYR A 648 -3.90 -16.41 -17.38
CA TYR A 648 -3.85 -16.59 -15.92
C TYR A 648 -4.98 -15.85 -15.22
N THR A 649 -5.90 -16.62 -14.62
CA THR A 649 -7.09 -16.10 -13.92
C THR A 649 -7.02 -16.39 -12.42
N ASP A 650 -7.28 -15.34 -11.65
CA ASP A 650 -7.81 -15.29 -10.27
C ASP A 650 -7.30 -16.28 -9.21
N VAL A 651 -6.64 -15.77 -8.17
CA VAL A 651 -6.08 -16.57 -7.06
C VAL A 651 -7.05 -16.54 -5.86
N THR A 652 -7.84 -17.60 -5.73
CA THR A 652 -8.76 -17.77 -4.58
C THR A 652 -8.02 -18.22 -3.32
N TYR A 653 -8.09 -17.41 -2.26
CA TYR A 653 -7.60 -17.76 -0.93
C TYR A 653 -8.62 -18.61 -0.15
N SER A 654 -8.15 -19.66 0.53
CA SER A 654 -8.95 -20.47 1.46
C SER A 654 -8.62 -20.13 2.92
N VAL A 655 -9.65 -20.10 3.77
CA VAL A 655 -9.52 -19.82 5.21
C VAL A 655 -9.59 -21.14 5.99
N VAL A 656 -8.58 -21.40 6.82
CA VAL A 656 -8.53 -22.57 7.71
C VAL A 656 -8.92 -22.15 9.13
N GLU A 657 -10.10 -22.55 9.59
CA GLU A 657 -10.61 -22.21 10.92
C GLU A 657 -10.18 -23.27 11.97
N LEU A 658 -9.22 -22.92 12.83
CA LEU A 658 -8.71 -23.80 13.88
C LEU A 658 -9.64 -23.85 15.11
N LYS A 659 -10.48 -24.88 15.18
CA LYS A 659 -11.32 -25.16 16.36
C LYS A 659 -10.49 -25.73 17.53
N ASN A 660 -10.34 -24.94 18.58
CA ASN A 660 -9.74 -25.37 19.85
C ASN A 660 -10.55 -26.52 20.50
N ILE A 661 -9.96 -27.72 20.55
CA ILE A 661 -10.50 -28.87 21.29
C ILE A 661 -9.91 -28.89 22.71
N SER A 662 -10.74 -28.68 23.72
CA SER A 662 -10.33 -28.89 25.12
C SER A 662 -10.25 -30.38 25.46
N LYS A 663 -9.10 -30.87 25.94
CA LYS A 663 -8.94 -32.23 26.48
C LYS A 663 -8.41 -32.22 27.92
N LYS A 664 -9.14 -32.90 28.81
CA LYS A 664 -8.61 -33.42 30.08
C LYS A 664 -8.13 -34.86 29.85
N GLY A 665 -7.00 -35.24 30.46
CA GLY A 665 -6.73 -36.64 30.82
C GLY A 665 -5.66 -37.37 30.01
N LYS A 666 -4.64 -37.85 30.74
CA LYS A 666 -3.49 -38.67 30.34
C LYS A 666 -3.84 -39.92 29.49
N LYS A 667 -3.10 -40.17 28.40
CA LYS A 667 -2.00 -41.17 28.32
C LYS A 667 -1.30 -41.13 26.94
N ASN A 668 -0.17 -41.82 26.81
CA ASN A 668 0.73 -41.78 25.65
C ASN A 668 0.45 -42.91 24.66
N GLU A 669 0.48 -42.62 23.36
CA GLU A 669 1.27 -43.29 22.30
C GLU A 669 1.16 -42.45 20.98
N PRO A 670 2.00 -42.69 19.95
CA PRO A 670 2.16 -41.75 18.81
C PRO A 670 0.99 -41.77 17.81
N GLU A 671 0.86 -40.69 17.03
CA GLU A 671 -0.26 -40.46 16.11
C GLU A 671 0.00 -41.02 14.70
N ASP A 672 -0.99 -41.70 14.11
CA ASP A 672 -1.04 -42.05 12.68
C ASP A 672 -1.46 -40.83 11.84
N CYS A 673 -0.76 -40.58 10.73
CA CYS A 673 -1.10 -39.51 9.79
C CYS A 673 -2.30 -39.89 8.91
N VAL A 674 -3.47 -39.32 9.19
CA VAL A 674 -4.67 -39.47 8.35
C VAL A 674 -4.66 -38.48 7.18
N TYR A 675 -4.68 -38.99 5.95
CA TYR A 675 -4.91 -38.21 4.74
C TYR A 675 -6.41 -38.13 4.39
N SER A 676 -6.82 -37.03 3.73
CA SER A 676 -8.14 -36.88 3.12
C SER A 676 -8.01 -36.25 1.74
N ASP A 677 -8.37 -36.99 0.68
CA ASP A 677 -8.46 -36.46 -0.69
C ASP A 677 -9.60 -35.45 -0.82
N VAL A 678 -9.41 -34.46 -1.71
CA VAL A 678 -10.43 -33.46 -2.07
C VAL A 678 -10.64 -33.48 -3.58
N GLN A 679 -11.83 -33.92 -4.01
CA GLN A 679 -12.20 -34.01 -5.41
C GLN A 679 -13.01 -32.77 -5.83
N MET A 680 -12.50 -32.03 -6.82
CA MET A 680 -13.14 -30.80 -7.33
C MET A 680 -14.14 -31.11 -8.45
N ALA A 681 -15.30 -30.44 -8.43
CA ALA A 681 -16.30 -30.46 -9.49
C ALA A 681 -16.74 -29.02 -9.83
N SER A 682 -16.87 -28.70 -11.12
CA SER A 682 -17.16 -27.35 -11.60
C SER A 682 -18.62 -27.14 -11.99
N ALA A 683 -19.15 -25.94 -11.72
CA ALA A 683 -20.47 -25.48 -12.16
C ALA A 683 -20.41 -23.96 -12.42
N ALA A 684 -21.17 -23.46 -13.40
CA ALA A 684 -20.91 -22.14 -13.98
C ALA A 684 -22.10 -21.14 -13.92
N GLY A 685 -21.86 -20.01 -13.24
CA GLY A 685 -22.28 -18.64 -13.61
C GLY A 685 -23.76 -18.22 -13.58
N LYS A 686 -24.04 -17.06 -12.94
CA LYS A 686 -24.44 -15.81 -13.65
C LYS A 686 -24.73 -14.59 -12.74
N SER A 687 -24.44 -13.41 -13.29
CA SER A 687 -25.03 -12.07 -13.06
C SER A 687 -25.04 -11.40 -11.65
N SER A 688 -24.39 -10.24 -11.61
CA SER A 688 -24.46 -9.12 -10.64
C SER A 688 -25.78 -8.29 -10.80
N PRO A 689 -26.04 -7.11 -10.13
CA PRO A 689 -25.11 -6.24 -9.37
C PRO A 689 -25.64 -5.58 -8.06
N ALA A 690 -24.74 -4.79 -7.44
CA ALA A 690 -24.91 -3.61 -6.56
C ALA A 690 -24.40 -3.78 -5.10
N PRO A 691 -23.45 -2.93 -4.64
CA PRO A 691 -23.08 -2.80 -3.23
C PRO A 691 -23.66 -1.54 -2.57
N ALA A 692 -24.23 -1.70 -1.38
CA ALA A 692 -24.52 -0.62 -0.44
C ALA A 692 -24.54 -1.21 0.98
N ASP A 693 -23.41 -1.12 1.70
CA ASP A 693 -23.28 -1.66 3.06
C ASP A 693 -23.35 -0.56 4.11
N GLU A 694 -24.45 -0.55 4.86
CA GLU A 694 -24.48 -0.01 6.22
C GLU A 694 -23.85 -1.03 7.18
N THR A 695 -23.05 -0.57 8.15
CA THR A 695 -22.37 -1.46 9.10
C THR A 695 -23.32 -1.97 10.19
N VAL A 696 -23.76 -3.23 10.06
CA VAL A 696 -24.62 -3.90 11.07
C VAL A 696 -23.81 -4.87 11.93
N TYR A 697 -23.64 -4.54 13.21
CA TYR A 697 -23.14 -5.48 14.22
C TYR A 697 -24.22 -6.49 14.63
N SER A 698 -23.82 -7.73 14.94
CA SER A 698 -24.70 -8.71 15.58
C SER A 698 -24.04 -9.31 16.84
N GLU A 699 -24.78 -9.33 17.94
CA GLU A 699 -24.33 -9.79 19.27
C GLU A 699 -24.93 -11.18 19.56
N LEU A 700 -24.09 -12.20 19.73
CA LEU A 700 -24.52 -13.57 20.01
C LEU A 700 -24.48 -13.89 21.51
N LYS A 701 -25.66 -13.95 22.14
CA LYS A 701 -25.84 -14.40 23.52
C LYS A 701 -25.95 -15.94 23.60
N PRO A 702 -25.28 -16.64 24.55
CA PRO A 702 -25.40 -18.08 24.71
C PRO A 702 -26.80 -18.52 25.15
N GLY A 703 -27.39 -19.49 24.46
CA GLY A 703 -28.70 -20.07 24.81
C GLY A 703 -28.62 -21.12 25.92
N THR A 704 -29.52 -21.05 26.89
CA THR A 704 -29.59 -21.98 28.03
C THR A 704 -30.17 -23.34 27.62
N ALA A 705 -29.58 -24.44 28.10
CA ALA A 705 -30.09 -25.78 27.85
C ALA A 705 -31.38 -26.07 28.65
N LEU A 706 -32.40 -26.62 27.99
CA LEU A 706 -33.63 -27.13 28.61
C LEU A 706 -33.60 -28.66 28.64
N GLY A 707 -33.92 -29.24 29.80
CA GLY A 707 -33.94 -30.69 30.02
C GLY A 707 -35.20 -31.35 29.44
N LYS A 708 -35.07 -32.62 29.04
CA LYS A 708 -36.21 -33.48 28.70
C LYS A 708 -36.82 -34.08 29.98
N ASN A 709 -38.14 -34.25 30.00
CA ASN A 709 -38.78 -35.28 30.81
C ASN A 709 -40.15 -35.69 30.25
N ALA A 710 -40.43 -37.00 30.35
CA ALA A 710 -41.73 -37.68 30.27
C ALA A 710 -42.80 -37.22 29.25
N ALA A 711 -42.94 -38.01 28.19
CA ALA A 711 -44.15 -38.78 27.93
C ALA A 711 -43.73 -40.19 27.47
#